data_AF-A0AAW0Q8H0-F1
#
_entry.id   AF-A0AAW0Q8H0-F1
#
_cell.length_a   1.000
_cell.length_b   1.000
_cell.length_c   1.000
_cell.angle_alpha   90.00
_cell.angle_beta   90.00
_cell.angle_gamma   90.00
#
_symmetry.space_group_name_H-M   'P 1'
#
loop_
_entity.id
_entity.type
_entity.pdbx_description
1 polymer ?
#
loop_
_entity_poly.entity_id
_entity_poly.type
_entity_poly.pdbx_seq_one_letter_code
_entity_poly.pdbx_strand_id
1 'polypeptide(L)'
;MGNVLSSFAKGGLTEQEKAALLKGITERDEAINARKKALTAKEDECETLSEQIESLQKKIETLESESKAQIEKLQSELNNTSSSTDEQTRDAEEAATSRAQELVTTKAQIAELEEKLSTLESAKQTATAELEATKQELADAKEQRLSLEASLNEELNTVNQKFAASEEKYQTLQQENSKLADQLASLTATLEEQKKSVAESQEKIASLQGATDETSKQSEEALASAKKDLAEAQEKLNSLQEAHDQLKSDSDAAQKAVEEWQQKHEALASDVEAAKKEAADANDKSKTLEEDLEKLRADLAKYQKDLESSEAAHETAKAELEKVKAEAAESQSKSAATEGETETLRKQLEDLQKRSEESQSEVAKAKEELASAEAAHDAELEKFKTAARSKIESTQEELETLQESLDAKTAELQKLVDEAKSEAAETKEKLAAAETEKESIQAKIAELESEASKVTDLEAQLSKLQSETSNQGEAQSALNSKLQESESALEKLEAEKKAIESKISELESESSSKDEAQSALSAKLKEAESTLEKLEAEKKTAESKVSELESEVEEKKALQAKVSGLESEVEEKNALQAKVSGLESEVEEKNALQAKVSGLESEVEEKKALEAKIAELESKGDAASELEAKLKEAEASLEQAAAEKESALQKAAAEHKEALAQAESEKAEAAAKAQAAEKEAAEQKEAVEKLEAEKKEAVEKAYAEKKDVVMKAVASQKAAAESKSALEKAEAEKKEALEKIESLNNELKALKEIKSQAAPATVEATA
;
A
#
# COMPACT_ATOMS: atom_id res chain seq x y z
N MET A 1 186.11 -55.33 72.27
CA MET A 1 187.19 -56.33 72.07
C MET A 1 187.88 -55.92 70.79
N GLY A 2 189.19 -55.70 70.66
CA GLY A 2 190.40 -55.87 71.48
C GLY A 2 191.57 -55.75 70.48
N ASN A 3 192.81 -55.41 70.82
CA ASN A 3 193.47 -55.32 72.12
C ASN A 3 194.51 -54.18 72.09
N VAL A 4 195.00 -53.72 73.25
CA VAL A 4 196.07 -52.70 73.33
C VAL A 4 197.16 -53.15 74.32
N LEU A 5 198.37 -52.60 74.16
CA LEU A 5 199.50 -52.63 75.11
C LEU A 5 200.25 -53.96 75.33
N SER A 6 201.43 -54.04 74.70
CA SER A 6 202.70 -54.22 75.43
C SER A 6 203.83 -53.65 74.55
N SER A 7 204.86 -52.96 75.03
CA SER A 7 205.31 -52.74 76.41
C SER A 7 205.82 -51.30 76.63
N PHE A 8 205.59 -50.75 77.82
CA PHE A 8 206.33 -49.58 78.31
C PHE A 8 207.02 -49.99 79.61
N ALA A 9 208.35 -49.92 79.67
CA ALA A 9 209.14 -50.54 80.72
C ALA A 9 210.18 -49.59 81.35
N LYS A 10 209.73 -48.39 81.76
CA LYS A 10 210.35 -47.51 82.78
C LYS A 10 209.46 -46.28 83.02
N GLY A 11 208.68 -46.30 84.08
CA GLY A 11 207.73 -45.24 84.47
C GLY A 11 206.48 -45.86 85.10
N GLY A 12 206.02 -45.32 86.23
CA GLY A 12 204.85 -45.81 86.97
C GLY A 12 203.77 -44.75 87.08
N LEU A 13 202.53 -45.15 86.84
CA LEU A 13 201.33 -44.32 87.03
C LEU A 13 200.68 -44.59 88.41
N THR A 14 199.85 -43.66 88.86
CA THR A 14 199.42 -43.57 90.27
C THR A 14 198.02 -44.15 90.52
N GLU A 15 197.72 -44.42 91.79
CA GLU A 15 196.51 -45.13 92.24
C GLU A 15 195.19 -44.43 91.83
N GLN A 16 195.22 -43.11 91.65
CA GLN A 16 194.07 -42.26 91.34
C GLN A 16 193.38 -42.60 90.01
N GLU A 17 194.12 -43.11 89.01
CA GLU A 17 193.58 -43.40 87.68
C GLU A 17 192.67 -44.64 87.65
N LYS A 18 192.93 -45.63 88.51
CA LYS A 18 192.12 -46.87 88.57
C LYS A 18 190.69 -46.60 89.09
N ALA A 19 190.54 -45.68 90.02
CA ALA A 19 189.22 -45.32 90.59
C ALA A 19 188.29 -44.70 89.54
N ALA A 20 188.82 -43.89 88.63
CA ALA A 20 188.04 -43.22 87.58
C ALA A 20 187.41 -44.21 86.58
N LEU A 21 188.16 -45.25 86.17
CA LEU A 21 187.67 -46.26 85.24
C LEU A 21 186.52 -47.10 85.82
N LEU A 22 186.59 -47.45 87.11
CA LEU A 22 185.58 -48.28 87.78
C LEU A 22 184.23 -47.55 87.84
N LYS A 23 184.25 -46.24 88.16
CA LYS A 23 183.06 -45.36 88.14
C LYS A 23 182.42 -45.27 86.75
N GLY A 24 183.23 -45.12 85.71
CA GLY A 24 182.77 -45.05 84.31
C GLY A 24 182.28 -46.38 83.71
N ILE A 25 182.36 -47.49 84.45
CA ILE A 25 181.69 -48.77 84.11
C ILE A 25 180.32 -48.83 84.80
N THR A 26 180.25 -48.55 86.11
CA THR A 26 178.97 -48.54 86.84
C THR A 26 177.95 -47.55 86.23
N GLU A 27 178.39 -46.35 85.84
CA GLU A 27 177.54 -45.36 85.15
C GLU A 27 177.03 -45.86 83.78
N ARG A 28 177.75 -46.76 83.11
CA ARG A 28 177.29 -47.38 81.86
C ARG A 28 176.27 -48.48 82.11
N ASP A 29 176.47 -49.34 83.09
CA ASP A 29 175.54 -50.42 83.40
C ASP A 29 174.20 -49.87 83.93
N GLU A 30 174.22 -48.78 84.69
CA GLU A 30 173.00 -48.02 85.04
C GLU A 30 172.29 -47.48 83.78
N ALA A 31 173.03 -46.83 82.86
CA ALA A 31 172.47 -46.31 81.61
C ALA A 31 171.93 -47.40 80.67
N ILE A 32 172.56 -48.59 80.65
CA ILE A 32 172.10 -49.75 79.87
C ILE A 32 170.83 -50.34 80.47
N ASN A 33 170.76 -50.48 81.80
CA ASN A 33 169.55 -50.97 82.47
C ASN A 33 168.37 -49.97 82.34
N ALA A 34 168.64 -48.67 82.43
CA ALA A 34 167.64 -47.63 82.15
C ALA A 34 167.13 -47.72 80.70
N ARG A 35 168.02 -47.91 79.71
CA ARG A 35 167.63 -48.13 78.31
C ARG A 35 166.82 -49.42 78.10
N LYS A 36 167.18 -50.53 78.75
CA LYS A 36 166.38 -51.77 78.69
C LYS A 36 164.96 -51.55 79.21
N LYS A 37 164.82 -50.89 80.37
CA LYS A 37 163.48 -50.62 80.95
C LYS A 37 162.66 -49.65 80.09
N ALA A 38 163.31 -48.70 79.40
CA ALA A 38 162.66 -47.83 78.43
C ALA A 38 162.28 -48.55 77.11
N LEU A 39 163.03 -49.60 76.73
CA LEU A 39 162.69 -50.44 75.57
C LEU A 39 161.47 -51.31 75.87
N THR A 40 161.46 -52.04 76.99
CA THR A 40 160.31 -52.89 77.35
C THR A 40 159.03 -52.07 77.50
N ALA A 41 159.11 -50.90 78.15
CA ALA A 41 157.96 -49.99 78.25
C ALA A 41 157.45 -49.48 76.89
N LYS A 42 158.28 -49.50 75.83
CA LYS A 42 157.87 -49.17 74.45
C LYS A 42 157.41 -50.40 73.66
N GLU A 43 157.85 -51.59 74.04
CA GLU A 43 157.31 -52.86 73.53
C GLU A 43 155.88 -53.05 74.05
N ASP A 44 155.65 -52.87 75.36
CA ASP A 44 154.33 -52.87 76.02
C ASP A 44 153.35 -51.85 75.38
N GLU A 45 153.84 -50.64 75.08
CA GLU A 45 153.05 -49.55 74.47
C GLU A 45 152.69 -49.85 73.01
N CYS A 46 153.60 -50.48 72.25
CA CYS A 46 153.33 -50.93 70.88
C CYS A 46 152.31 -52.09 70.83
N GLU A 47 152.40 -53.04 71.76
CA GLU A 47 151.43 -54.15 71.87
C GLU A 47 150.02 -53.61 72.20
N THR A 48 149.93 -52.70 73.18
CA THR A 48 148.69 -51.99 73.55
C THR A 48 148.08 -51.22 72.36
N LEU A 49 148.91 -50.54 71.54
CA LEU A 49 148.44 -49.84 70.34
C LEU A 49 147.98 -50.81 69.25
N SER A 50 148.58 -51.99 69.13
CA SER A 50 148.16 -53.02 68.17
C SER A 50 146.77 -53.58 68.51
N GLU A 51 146.48 -53.83 69.78
CA GLU A 51 145.13 -54.25 70.23
C GLU A 51 144.08 -53.17 69.93
N GLN A 52 144.42 -51.89 70.13
CA GLN A 52 143.52 -50.77 69.80
C GLN A 52 143.25 -50.67 68.29
N ILE A 53 144.26 -50.94 67.45
CA ILE A 53 144.10 -50.96 65.98
C ILE A 53 143.16 -52.08 65.56
N GLU A 54 143.32 -53.31 66.07
CA GLU A 54 142.37 -54.41 65.79
C GLU A 54 140.95 -54.08 66.25
N SER A 55 140.80 -53.50 67.46
CA SER A 55 139.50 -53.11 67.99
C SER A 55 138.81 -52.02 67.16
N LEU A 56 139.58 -51.11 66.54
CA LEU A 56 139.05 -50.10 65.63
C LEU A 56 138.70 -50.69 64.27
N GLN A 57 139.53 -51.60 63.73
CA GLN A 57 139.26 -52.30 62.46
C GLN A 57 137.94 -53.08 62.51
N LYS A 58 137.73 -53.92 63.54
CA LYS A 58 136.46 -54.66 63.74
C LYS A 58 135.26 -53.72 63.86
N LYS A 59 135.44 -52.53 64.46
CA LYS A 59 134.38 -51.52 64.57
C LYS A 59 134.07 -50.84 63.23
N ILE A 60 135.08 -50.64 62.38
CA ILE A 60 134.90 -50.15 61.01
C ILE A 60 134.15 -51.18 60.17
N GLU A 61 134.57 -52.45 60.14
CA GLU A 61 133.84 -53.53 59.43
C GLU A 61 132.37 -53.62 59.86
N THR A 62 132.11 -53.51 61.18
CA THR A 62 130.74 -53.50 61.72
C THR A 62 129.94 -52.33 61.14
N LEU A 63 130.45 -51.10 61.25
CA LEU A 63 129.79 -49.89 60.74
C LEU A 63 129.61 -49.88 59.21
N GLU A 64 130.56 -50.45 58.47
CA GLU A 64 130.43 -50.62 57.01
C GLU A 64 129.31 -51.61 56.66
N SER A 65 129.19 -52.71 57.41
CA SER A 65 128.10 -53.69 57.23
C SER A 65 126.72 -53.10 57.58
N GLU A 66 126.62 -52.35 58.68
CA GLU A 66 125.41 -51.64 59.11
C GLU A 66 125.01 -50.57 58.09
N SER A 67 125.97 -49.75 57.65
CA SER A 67 125.76 -48.73 56.62
C SER A 67 125.27 -49.33 55.30
N LYS A 68 125.86 -50.45 54.86
CA LYS A 68 125.43 -51.16 53.65
C LYS A 68 123.99 -51.67 53.77
N ALA A 69 123.65 -52.32 54.89
CA ALA A 69 122.30 -52.81 55.13
C ALA A 69 121.27 -51.65 55.20
N GLN A 70 121.65 -50.52 55.78
CA GLN A 70 120.84 -49.30 55.82
C GLN A 70 120.60 -48.74 54.40
N ILE A 71 121.61 -48.75 53.52
CA ILE A 71 121.50 -48.31 52.12
C ILE A 71 120.60 -49.25 51.31
N GLU A 72 120.81 -50.57 51.39
CA GLU A 72 119.98 -51.55 50.68
C GLU A 72 118.51 -51.47 51.14
N LYS A 73 118.28 -51.27 52.45
CA LYS A 73 116.94 -51.01 53.00
C LYS A 73 116.33 -49.73 52.42
N LEU A 74 117.02 -48.59 52.51
CA LEU A 74 116.51 -47.30 52.02
C LEU A 74 116.25 -47.31 50.51
N GLN A 75 117.03 -48.06 49.72
CA GLN A 75 116.77 -48.27 48.30
C GLN A 75 115.48 -49.08 48.05
N SER A 76 115.21 -50.10 48.87
CA SER A 76 113.94 -50.85 48.79
C SER A 76 112.73 -50.01 49.21
N GLU A 77 112.85 -49.20 50.27
CA GLU A 77 111.81 -48.27 50.70
C GLU A 77 111.55 -47.18 49.66
N LEU A 78 112.61 -46.64 49.04
CA LEU A 78 112.52 -45.64 47.97
C LEU A 78 111.84 -46.21 46.72
N ASN A 79 112.24 -47.39 46.25
CA ASN A 79 111.66 -48.03 45.06
C ASN A 79 110.18 -48.40 45.24
N ASN A 80 109.81 -48.89 46.43
CA ASN A 80 108.40 -49.19 46.73
C ASN A 80 107.56 -47.90 46.86
N THR A 81 108.15 -46.83 47.39
CA THR A 81 107.49 -45.52 47.48
C THR A 81 107.34 -44.88 46.11
N SER A 82 108.35 -44.96 45.24
CA SER A 82 108.25 -44.45 43.87
C SER A 82 107.22 -45.24 43.07
N SER A 83 107.23 -46.58 43.07
CA SER A 83 106.23 -47.36 42.35
C SER A 83 104.81 -47.10 42.85
N SER A 84 104.60 -46.96 44.17
CA SER A 84 103.30 -46.58 44.73
C SER A 84 102.91 -45.13 44.43
N THR A 85 103.86 -44.25 44.15
CA THR A 85 103.60 -42.86 43.75
C THR A 85 103.26 -42.80 42.26
N ASP A 86 103.99 -43.53 41.41
CA ASP A 86 103.78 -43.62 39.97
C ASP A 86 102.41 -44.28 39.63
N GLU A 87 101.98 -45.25 40.45
CA GLU A 87 100.64 -45.85 40.35
C GLU A 87 99.55 -44.84 40.78
N GLN A 88 99.76 -44.10 41.87
CA GLN A 88 98.81 -43.07 42.33
C GLN A 88 98.71 -41.85 41.41
N THR A 89 99.82 -41.39 40.80
CA THR A 89 99.77 -40.30 39.81
C THR A 89 99.09 -40.75 38.54
N ARG A 90 99.33 -41.99 38.08
CA ARG A 90 98.63 -42.57 36.94
C ARG A 90 97.13 -42.68 37.19
N ASP A 91 96.69 -43.23 38.31
CA ASP A 91 95.27 -43.33 38.66
C ASP A 91 94.61 -41.94 38.72
N ALA A 92 95.34 -40.94 39.26
CA ALA A 92 94.89 -39.55 39.28
C ALA A 92 94.80 -38.92 37.88
N GLU A 93 95.73 -39.21 36.97
CA GLU A 93 95.71 -38.74 35.58
C GLU A 93 94.59 -39.40 34.75
N GLU A 94 94.37 -40.70 34.90
CA GLU A 94 93.26 -41.41 34.23
C GLU A 94 91.90 -40.91 34.76
N ALA A 95 91.75 -40.72 36.08
CA ALA A 95 90.55 -40.14 36.68
C ALA A 95 90.34 -38.66 36.29
N ALA A 96 91.40 -37.84 36.23
CA ALA A 96 91.32 -36.46 35.77
C ALA A 96 90.94 -36.37 34.28
N THR A 97 91.45 -37.28 33.45
CA THR A 97 91.12 -37.37 32.02
C THR A 97 89.66 -37.76 31.82
N SER A 98 89.17 -38.78 32.53
CA SER A 98 87.76 -39.18 32.52
C SER A 98 86.85 -38.01 32.94
N ARG A 99 87.14 -37.35 34.06
CA ARG A 99 86.36 -36.21 34.55
C ARG A 99 86.43 -34.98 33.62
N ALA A 100 87.53 -34.79 32.91
CA ALA A 100 87.65 -33.74 31.88
C ALA A 100 86.76 -34.05 30.66
N GLN A 101 86.66 -35.31 30.24
CA GLN A 101 85.73 -35.74 29.19
C GLN A 101 84.27 -35.54 29.60
N GLU A 102 83.88 -35.97 30.81
CA GLU A 102 82.54 -35.71 31.37
C GLU A 102 82.20 -34.21 31.41
N LEU A 103 83.17 -33.36 31.79
CA LEU A 103 83.01 -31.91 31.82
C LEU A 103 82.87 -31.28 30.43
N VAL A 104 83.47 -31.89 29.39
CA VAL A 104 83.24 -31.47 27.99
C VAL A 104 81.86 -31.92 27.50
N THR A 105 81.45 -33.17 27.77
CA THR A 105 80.13 -33.69 27.38
C THR A 105 78.99 -32.92 28.03
N THR A 106 79.09 -32.65 29.34
CA THR A 106 78.08 -31.87 30.06
C THR A 106 78.02 -30.41 29.59
N LYS A 107 79.15 -29.78 29.24
CA LYS A 107 79.15 -28.45 28.60
C LYS A 107 78.47 -28.45 27.23
N ALA A 108 78.69 -29.47 26.41
CA ALA A 108 78.01 -29.61 25.12
C ALA A 108 76.48 -29.76 25.30
N GLN A 109 76.05 -30.55 26.27
CA GLN A 109 74.63 -30.70 26.63
C GLN A 109 74.01 -29.41 27.18
N ILE A 110 74.76 -28.62 27.96
CA ILE A 110 74.31 -27.30 28.43
C ILE A 110 74.11 -26.35 27.25
N ALA A 111 75.07 -26.26 26.32
CA ALA A 111 74.94 -25.41 25.13
C ALA A 111 73.75 -25.84 24.24
N GLU A 112 73.52 -27.14 24.05
CA GLU A 112 72.36 -27.67 23.32
C GLU A 112 71.03 -27.32 24.01
N LEU A 113 70.99 -27.27 25.35
CA LEU A 113 69.82 -26.85 26.11
C LEU A 113 69.62 -25.33 26.08
N GLU A 114 70.68 -24.53 26.08
CA GLU A 114 70.63 -23.07 25.91
C GLU A 114 70.10 -22.68 24.52
N GLU A 115 70.54 -23.37 23.46
CA GLU A 115 70.02 -23.21 22.10
C GLU A 115 68.53 -23.59 22.00
N LYS A 116 68.12 -24.71 22.62
CA LYS A 116 66.72 -25.14 22.69
C LYS A 116 65.84 -24.18 23.50
N LEU A 117 66.37 -23.56 24.55
CA LEU A 117 65.66 -22.57 25.34
C LEU A 117 65.49 -21.27 24.55
N SER A 118 66.55 -20.78 23.89
CA SER A 118 66.51 -19.60 23.01
C SER A 118 65.53 -19.76 21.85
N THR A 119 65.54 -20.91 21.17
CA THR A 119 64.59 -21.20 20.07
C THR A 119 63.16 -21.34 20.55
N LEU A 120 62.91 -21.94 21.73
CA LEU A 120 61.58 -22.04 22.32
C LEU A 120 61.06 -20.67 22.81
N GLU A 121 61.94 -19.81 23.35
CA GLU A 121 61.58 -18.44 23.74
C GLU A 121 61.28 -17.55 22.52
N SER A 122 62.04 -17.69 21.43
CA SER A 122 61.73 -17.05 20.14
C SER A 122 60.38 -17.53 19.60
N ALA A 123 60.13 -18.84 19.53
CA ALA A 123 58.85 -19.39 19.08
C ALA A 123 57.66 -18.94 19.96
N LYS A 124 57.87 -18.79 21.27
CA LYS A 124 56.88 -18.22 22.20
C LYS A 124 56.60 -16.74 21.90
N GLN A 125 57.61 -15.94 21.56
CA GLN A 125 57.41 -14.54 21.17
C GLN A 125 56.61 -14.45 19.85
N THR A 126 56.96 -15.25 18.85
CA THR A 126 56.21 -15.36 17.58
C THR A 126 54.74 -15.73 17.83
N ALA A 127 54.49 -16.84 18.55
CA ALA A 127 53.13 -17.28 18.87
C ALA A 127 52.34 -16.26 19.72
N THR A 128 53.01 -15.42 20.51
CA THR A 128 52.36 -14.31 21.24
C THR A 128 51.98 -13.17 20.29
N ALA A 129 52.84 -12.82 19.34
CA ALA A 129 52.54 -11.81 18.32
C ALA A 129 51.41 -12.26 17.38
N GLU A 130 51.42 -13.51 16.93
CA GLU A 130 50.34 -14.13 16.15
C GLU A 130 49.01 -14.14 16.92
N LEU A 131 49.04 -14.38 18.24
CA LEU A 131 47.85 -14.35 19.09
C LEU A 131 47.28 -12.94 19.25
N GLU A 132 48.10 -11.89 19.37
CA GLU A 132 47.58 -10.51 19.39
C GLU A 132 47.12 -10.03 18.00
N ALA A 133 47.79 -10.44 16.92
CA ALA A 133 47.35 -10.16 15.55
C ALA A 133 45.97 -10.77 15.26
N THR A 134 45.79 -12.07 15.53
CA THR A 134 44.51 -12.76 15.32
C THR A 134 43.38 -12.26 16.25
N LYS A 135 43.71 -11.71 17.43
CA LYS A 135 42.74 -10.97 18.27
C LYS A 135 42.30 -9.65 17.63
N GLN A 136 43.22 -8.91 17.01
CA GLN A 136 42.91 -7.66 16.31
C GLN A 136 42.04 -7.94 15.08
N GLU A 137 42.43 -8.89 14.23
CA GLU A 137 41.62 -9.35 13.10
C GLU A 137 40.20 -9.78 13.54
N LEU A 138 40.08 -10.46 14.67
CA LEU A 138 38.79 -10.85 15.27
C LEU A 138 38.02 -9.67 15.89
N ALA A 139 38.67 -8.56 16.22
CA ALA A 139 38.00 -7.32 16.63
C ALA A 139 37.48 -6.56 15.40
N ASP A 140 38.34 -6.35 14.40
CA ASP A 140 38.04 -5.67 13.15
C ASP A 140 36.89 -6.39 12.41
N ALA A 141 36.93 -7.72 12.34
CA ALA A 141 35.87 -8.54 11.74
C ALA A 141 34.52 -8.43 12.49
N LYS A 142 34.53 -8.19 13.81
CA LYS A 142 33.29 -7.94 14.57
C LYS A 142 32.74 -6.55 14.29
N GLU A 143 33.59 -5.54 14.18
CA GLU A 143 33.18 -4.18 13.85
C GLU A 143 32.62 -4.11 12.41
N GLN A 144 33.29 -4.74 11.44
CA GLN A 144 32.78 -4.92 10.08
C GLN A 144 31.42 -5.65 10.08
N ARG A 145 31.26 -6.73 10.85
CA ARG A 145 29.99 -7.46 10.96
C ARG A 145 28.88 -6.58 11.54
N LEU A 146 29.15 -5.80 12.59
CA LEU A 146 28.17 -4.89 13.20
C LEU A 146 27.79 -3.74 12.25
N SER A 147 28.75 -3.22 11.48
CA SER A 147 28.52 -2.21 10.44
C SER A 147 27.61 -2.75 9.32
N LEU A 148 27.90 -3.97 8.83
CA LEU A 148 27.07 -4.65 7.84
C LEU A 148 25.67 -4.97 8.38
N GLU A 149 25.57 -5.43 9.63
CA GLU A 149 24.31 -5.72 10.33
C GLU A 149 23.47 -4.44 10.52
N ALA A 150 24.09 -3.28 10.77
CA ALA A 150 23.40 -1.99 10.78
C ALA A 150 22.91 -1.59 9.37
N SER A 151 23.77 -1.67 8.35
CA SER A 151 23.44 -1.30 6.97
C SER A 151 22.30 -2.16 6.40
N LEU A 152 22.33 -3.47 6.63
CA LEU A 152 21.26 -4.38 6.19
C LEU A 152 19.93 -4.09 6.88
N ASN A 153 19.94 -3.66 8.16
CA ASN A 153 18.72 -3.23 8.84
C ASN A 153 18.19 -1.88 8.30
N GLU A 154 19.05 -0.95 7.88
CA GLU A 154 18.63 0.31 7.23
C GLU A 154 18.05 0.05 5.83
N GLU A 155 18.67 -0.82 5.03
CA GLU A 155 18.13 -1.27 3.75
C GLU A 155 16.79 -2.01 3.92
N LEU A 156 16.68 -2.94 4.88
CA LEU A 156 15.44 -3.68 5.17
C LEU A 156 14.31 -2.73 5.57
N ASN A 157 14.57 -1.74 6.44
CA ASN A 157 13.60 -0.71 6.79
C ASN A 157 13.19 0.13 5.57
N THR A 158 14.13 0.48 4.70
CA THR A 158 13.87 1.21 3.45
C THR A 158 13.02 0.40 2.47
N VAL A 159 13.25 -0.92 2.36
CA VAL A 159 12.43 -1.83 1.55
C VAL A 159 11.03 -1.96 2.14
N ASN A 160 10.90 -2.15 3.45
CA ASN A 160 9.60 -2.25 4.13
C ASN A 160 8.75 -0.97 3.97
N GLN A 161 9.36 0.22 4.05
CA GLN A 161 8.67 1.49 3.78
C GLN A 161 8.20 1.59 2.32
N LYS A 162 9.05 1.18 1.35
CA LYS A 162 8.67 1.15 -0.08
C LYS A 162 7.56 0.14 -0.36
N PHE A 163 7.56 -1.01 0.33
CA PHE A 163 6.52 -2.02 0.22
C PHE A 163 5.18 -1.49 0.75
N ALA A 164 5.14 -0.94 1.96
CA ALA A 164 3.93 -0.35 2.55
C ALA A 164 3.35 0.78 1.66
N ALA A 165 4.20 1.68 1.15
CA ALA A 165 3.79 2.74 0.22
C ALA A 165 3.37 2.23 -1.18
N SER A 166 3.71 0.99 -1.53
CA SER A 166 3.21 0.30 -2.73
C SER A 166 1.88 -0.39 -2.46
N GLU A 167 1.66 -0.91 -1.26
CA GLU A 167 0.41 -1.56 -0.87
C GLU A 167 -0.72 -0.55 -0.64
N GLU A 168 -0.44 0.62 -0.05
CA GLU A 168 -1.40 1.74 -0.02
C GLU A 168 -1.84 2.17 -1.43
N LYS A 169 -0.89 2.24 -2.38
CA LYS A 169 -1.20 2.53 -3.79
C LYS A 169 -2.03 1.45 -4.44
N TYR A 170 -1.75 0.18 -4.16
CA TYR A 170 -2.53 -0.94 -4.67
C TYR A 170 -3.97 -0.89 -4.15
N GLN A 171 -4.18 -0.68 -2.84
CA GLN A 171 -5.53 -0.53 -2.29
C GLN A 171 -6.25 0.72 -2.82
N THR A 172 -5.54 1.83 -3.04
CA THR A 172 -6.11 3.03 -3.68
C THR A 172 -6.60 2.72 -5.10
N LEU A 173 -5.77 2.09 -5.93
CA LEU A 173 -6.13 1.66 -7.28
C LEU A 173 -7.26 0.62 -7.28
N GLN A 174 -7.35 -0.25 -6.26
CA GLN A 174 -8.43 -1.21 -6.12
C GLN A 174 -9.78 -0.50 -5.81
N GLN A 175 -9.77 0.51 -4.94
CA GLN A 175 -10.95 1.34 -4.67
C GLN A 175 -11.36 2.18 -5.89
N GLU A 176 -10.41 2.73 -6.65
CA GLU A 176 -10.71 3.45 -7.90
C GLU A 176 -11.31 2.53 -8.96
N ASN A 177 -10.79 1.30 -9.13
CA ASN A 177 -11.38 0.32 -10.04
C ASN A 177 -12.81 -0.09 -9.61
N SER A 178 -13.10 -0.22 -8.31
CA SER A 178 -14.47 -0.44 -7.82
C SER A 178 -15.39 0.71 -8.23
N LYS A 179 -15.01 1.96 -7.95
CA LYS A 179 -15.79 3.15 -8.31
C LYS A 179 -16.03 3.27 -9.81
N LEU A 180 -15.03 2.92 -10.63
CA LEU A 180 -15.16 2.89 -12.09
C LEU A 180 -16.10 1.77 -12.57
N ALA A 181 -16.09 0.60 -11.92
CA ALA A 181 -17.04 -0.48 -12.21
C ALA A 181 -18.49 -0.08 -11.83
N ASP A 182 -18.69 0.55 -10.68
CA ASP A 182 -19.99 1.06 -10.24
C ASP A 182 -20.52 2.15 -11.20
N GLN A 183 -19.65 3.06 -11.63
CA GLN A 183 -19.96 4.08 -12.65
C GLN A 183 -20.34 3.44 -13.99
N LEU A 184 -19.56 2.46 -14.48
CA LEU A 184 -19.87 1.72 -15.72
C LEU A 184 -21.20 0.97 -15.63
N ALA A 185 -21.53 0.38 -14.47
CA ALA A 185 -22.82 -0.25 -14.24
C ALA A 185 -23.97 0.77 -14.33
N SER A 186 -23.83 1.94 -13.68
CA SER A 186 -24.84 3.01 -13.74
C SER A 186 -25.05 3.58 -15.15
N LEU A 187 -23.96 3.77 -15.91
CA LEU A 187 -24.01 4.21 -17.31
C LEU A 187 -24.66 3.16 -18.21
N THR A 188 -24.39 1.88 -17.97
CA THR A 188 -25.01 0.77 -18.71
C THR A 188 -26.51 0.70 -18.46
N ALA A 189 -26.94 0.81 -17.20
CA ALA A 189 -28.37 0.86 -16.85
C ALA A 189 -29.09 2.06 -17.49
N THR A 190 -28.47 3.25 -17.39
CA THR A 190 -28.99 4.48 -18.03
C THR A 190 -29.11 4.32 -19.56
N LEU A 191 -28.17 3.63 -20.19
CA LEU A 191 -28.16 3.40 -21.64
C LEU A 191 -29.22 2.39 -22.09
N GLU A 192 -29.54 1.36 -21.29
CA GLU A 192 -30.69 0.48 -21.56
C GLU A 192 -32.03 1.18 -21.33
N GLU A 193 -32.16 2.06 -20.32
CA GLU A 193 -33.36 2.86 -20.13
C GLU A 193 -33.59 3.86 -21.28
N GLN A 194 -32.52 4.50 -21.76
CA GLN A 194 -32.54 5.31 -22.99
C GLN A 194 -32.98 4.49 -24.21
N LYS A 195 -32.45 3.28 -24.43
CA LYS A 195 -32.89 2.38 -25.50
C LYS A 195 -34.38 2.04 -25.40
N LYS A 196 -34.87 1.73 -24.19
CA LYS A 196 -36.28 1.41 -23.93
C LYS A 196 -37.18 2.61 -24.26
N SER A 197 -36.82 3.81 -23.82
CA SER A 197 -37.56 5.04 -24.15
C SER A 197 -37.57 5.33 -25.66
N VAL A 198 -36.44 5.09 -26.36
CA VAL A 198 -36.38 5.20 -27.83
C VAL A 198 -37.30 4.19 -28.50
N ALA A 199 -37.32 2.92 -28.07
CA ALA A 199 -38.21 1.90 -28.62
C ALA A 199 -39.70 2.26 -28.41
N GLU A 200 -40.09 2.68 -27.20
CA GLU A 200 -41.45 3.15 -26.89
C GLU A 200 -41.84 4.36 -27.76
N SER A 201 -40.90 5.28 -28.03
CA SER A 201 -41.13 6.42 -28.91
C SER A 201 -41.35 6.01 -30.37
N GLN A 202 -40.63 4.99 -30.86
CA GLN A 202 -40.77 4.46 -32.22
C GLN A 202 -42.10 3.72 -32.40
N GLU A 203 -42.51 2.90 -31.43
CA GLU A 203 -43.80 2.21 -31.44
C GLU A 203 -44.97 3.21 -31.40
N LYS A 204 -44.82 4.30 -30.64
CA LYS A 204 -45.79 5.40 -30.60
C LYS A 204 -45.86 6.19 -31.91
N ILE A 205 -44.72 6.39 -32.60
CA ILE A 205 -44.69 7.00 -33.94
C ILE A 205 -45.40 6.10 -34.95
N ALA A 206 -45.11 4.79 -34.96
CA ALA A 206 -45.78 3.83 -35.85
C ALA A 206 -47.30 3.79 -35.61
N SER A 207 -47.72 3.84 -34.33
CA SER A 207 -49.14 3.91 -33.95
C SER A 207 -49.82 5.18 -34.46
N LEU A 208 -49.15 6.33 -34.38
CA LEU A 208 -49.66 7.61 -34.89
C LEU A 208 -49.72 7.64 -36.44
N GLN A 209 -48.79 6.98 -37.13
CA GLN A 209 -48.85 6.82 -38.58
C GLN A 209 -50.07 5.99 -38.99
N GLY A 210 -50.26 4.81 -38.39
CA GLY A 210 -51.44 3.97 -38.66
C GLY A 210 -52.77 4.67 -38.39
N ALA A 211 -52.86 5.45 -37.29
CA ALA A 211 -54.04 6.27 -37.01
C ALA A 211 -54.25 7.40 -38.04
N THR A 212 -53.18 7.96 -38.60
CA THR A 212 -53.24 8.99 -39.65
C THR A 212 -53.72 8.41 -40.97
N ASP A 213 -53.20 7.24 -41.37
CA ASP A 213 -53.58 6.55 -42.60
C ASP A 213 -55.05 6.09 -42.55
N GLU A 214 -55.49 5.53 -41.42
CA GLU A 214 -56.88 5.13 -41.20
C GLU A 214 -57.84 6.35 -41.21
N THR A 215 -57.44 7.47 -40.59
CA THR A 215 -58.21 8.73 -40.64
C THR A 215 -58.28 9.28 -42.06
N SER A 216 -57.20 9.21 -42.83
CA SER A 216 -57.17 9.62 -44.24
C SER A 216 -58.17 8.80 -45.05
N LYS A 217 -58.12 7.46 -44.93
CA LYS A 217 -59.03 6.53 -45.61
C LYS A 217 -60.50 6.78 -45.26
N GLN A 218 -60.83 6.95 -43.97
CA GLN A 218 -62.18 7.28 -43.54
C GLN A 218 -62.66 8.64 -44.08
N SER A 219 -61.75 9.63 -44.21
CA SER A 219 -62.08 10.91 -44.82
C SER A 219 -62.38 10.79 -46.32
N GLU A 220 -61.66 9.94 -47.07
CA GLU A 220 -61.92 9.69 -48.49
C GLU A 220 -63.24 8.95 -48.71
N GLU A 221 -63.54 7.94 -47.88
CA GLU A 221 -64.82 7.20 -47.91
C GLU A 221 -66.01 8.12 -47.59
N ALA A 222 -65.88 8.99 -46.58
CA ALA A 222 -66.92 9.99 -46.25
C ALA A 222 -67.12 11.02 -47.38
N LEU A 223 -66.05 11.47 -48.02
CA LEU A 223 -66.10 12.41 -49.15
C LEU A 223 -66.71 11.75 -50.40
N ALA A 224 -66.53 10.43 -50.57
CA ALA A 224 -67.23 9.65 -51.60
C ALA A 224 -68.74 9.54 -51.32
N SER A 225 -69.16 9.28 -50.07
CA SER A 225 -70.58 9.29 -49.69
C SER A 225 -71.22 10.66 -49.94
N ALA A 226 -70.62 11.73 -49.42
CA ALA A 226 -71.17 13.07 -49.55
C ALA A 226 -71.35 13.51 -51.02
N LYS A 227 -70.47 13.06 -51.93
CA LYS A 227 -70.63 13.27 -53.38
C LYS A 227 -71.82 12.52 -53.98
N LYS A 228 -72.09 11.29 -53.52
CA LYS A 228 -73.26 10.50 -53.93
C LYS A 228 -74.56 11.13 -53.40
N ASP A 229 -74.58 11.50 -52.12
CA ASP A 229 -75.75 12.08 -51.46
C ASP A 229 -76.11 13.45 -52.07
N LEU A 230 -75.10 14.24 -52.47
CA LEU A 230 -75.28 15.48 -53.23
C LEU A 230 -75.89 15.24 -54.63
N ALA A 231 -75.49 14.18 -55.33
CA ALA A 231 -76.06 13.84 -56.64
C ALA A 231 -77.53 13.41 -56.54
N GLU A 232 -77.88 12.59 -55.54
CA GLU A 232 -79.27 12.23 -55.27
C GLU A 232 -80.13 13.43 -54.84
N ALA A 233 -79.56 14.39 -54.11
CA ALA A 233 -80.23 15.64 -53.76
C ALA A 233 -80.47 16.52 -55.00
N GLN A 234 -79.50 16.56 -55.94
CA GLN A 234 -79.63 17.29 -57.20
C GLN A 234 -80.76 16.70 -58.08
N GLU A 235 -80.87 15.37 -58.15
CA GLU A 235 -81.93 14.67 -58.90
C GLU A 235 -83.32 14.87 -58.28
N LYS A 236 -83.41 14.86 -56.93
CA LYS A 236 -84.62 15.21 -56.19
C LYS A 236 -85.02 16.68 -56.38
N LEU A 237 -84.05 17.62 -56.47
CA LEU A 237 -84.32 19.03 -56.75
C LEU A 237 -84.92 19.22 -58.15
N ASN A 238 -84.34 18.56 -59.17
CA ASN A 238 -84.82 18.64 -60.55
C ASN A 238 -86.27 18.11 -60.68
N SER A 239 -86.58 16.97 -60.07
CA SER A 239 -87.94 16.39 -60.10
C SER A 239 -88.96 17.20 -59.28
N LEU A 240 -88.54 17.88 -58.20
CA LEU A 240 -89.36 18.88 -57.50
C LEU A 240 -89.62 20.13 -58.36
N GLN A 241 -88.64 20.57 -59.16
CA GLN A 241 -88.79 21.69 -60.09
C GLN A 241 -89.82 21.36 -61.19
N GLU A 242 -89.73 20.17 -61.79
CA GLU A 242 -90.70 19.67 -62.78
C GLU A 242 -92.13 19.59 -62.19
N ALA A 243 -92.27 19.06 -60.97
CA ALA A 243 -93.57 18.97 -60.29
C ALA A 243 -94.15 20.35 -59.94
N HIS A 244 -93.32 21.32 -59.54
CA HIS A 244 -93.73 22.71 -59.31
C HIS A 244 -94.25 23.37 -60.59
N ASP A 245 -93.53 23.20 -61.71
CA ASP A 245 -93.90 23.85 -62.97
C ASP A 245 -95.16 23.21 -63.60
N GLN A 246 -95.41 21.92 -63.36
CA GLN A 246 -96.70 21.28 -63.65
C GLN A 246 -97.84 21.84 -62.79
N LEU A 247 -97.68 21.90 -61.46
CA LEU A 247 -98.68 22.48 -60.55
C LEU A 247 -99.01 23.94 -60.89
N LYS A 248 -98.03 24.69 -61.38
CA LYS A 248 -98.22 26.06 -61.87
C LYS A 248 -99.09 26.10 -63.13
N SER A 249 -98.84 25.21 -64.11
CA SER A 249 -99.69 25.06 -65.30
C SER A 249 -101.14 24.71 -64.92
N ASP A 250 -101.32 23.82 -63.94
CA ASP A 250 -102.65 23.41 -63.47
C ASP A 250 -103.36 24.55 -62.70
N SER A 251 -102.62 25.37 -61.97
CA SER A 251 -103.11 26.60 -61.32
C SER A 251 -103.54 27.65 -62.35
N ASP A 252 -102.76 27.90 -63.39
CA ASP A 252 -103.10 28.84 -64.46
C ASP A 252 -104.38 28.38 -65.23
N ALA A 253 -104.57 27.07 -65.40
CA ALA A 253 -105.79 26.50 -65.95
C ALA A 253 -107.00 26.66 -65.02
N ALA A 254 -106.82 26.43 -63.71
CA ALA A 254 -107.86 26.64 -62.71
C ALA A 254 -108.27 28.12 -62.59
N GLN A 255 -107.32 29.05 -62.71
CA GLN A 255 -107.61 30.49 -62.66
C GLN A 255 -108.49 30.95 -63.84
N LYS A 256 -108.27 30.42 -65.05
CA LYS A 256 -109.20 30.64 -66.19
C LYS A 256 -110.62 30.12 -65.91
N ALA A 257 -110.74 28.96 -65.27
CA ALA A 257 -112.06 28.43 -64.89
C ALA A 257 -112.75 29.30 -63.82
N VAL A 258 -111.97 29.94 -62.93
CA VAL A 258 -112.49 30.95 -61.99
C VAL A 258 -112.94 32.22 -62.73
N GLU A 259 -112.20 32.70 -63.72
CA GLU A 259 -112.62 33.86 -64.55
C GLU A 259 -113.93 33.59 -65.30
N GLU A 260 -114.12 32.39 -65.87
CA GLU A 260 -115.41 31.97 -66.47
C GLU A 260 -116.57 31.90 -65.46
N TRP A 261 -116.29 31.59 -64.19
CA TRP A 261 -117.28 31.63 -63.11
C TRP A 261 -117.54 33.04 -62.57
N GLN A 262 -116.52 33.91 -62.55
CA GLN A 262 -116.69 35.32 -62.19
C GLN A 262 -117.57 36.05 -63.21
N GLN A 263 -117.42 35.80 -64.51
CA GLN A 263 -118.34 36.38 -65.51
C GLN A 263 -119.80 35.95 -65.32
N LYS A 264 -120.06 34.73 -64.84
CA LYS A 264 -121.41 34.28 -64.44
C LYS A 264 -121.88 34.95 -63.14
N HIS A 265 -120.97 35.19 -62.19
CA HIS A 265 -121.27 35.90 -60.95
C HIS A 265 -121.55 37.39 -61.20
N GLU A 266 -120.84 38.04 -62.12
CA GLU A 266 -121.05 39.45 -62.50
C GLU A 266 -122.46 39.66 -63.09
N ALA A 267 -122.91 38.72 -63.93
CA ALA A 267 -124.26 38.72 -64.48
C ALA A 267 -125.34 38.62 -63.37
N LEU A 268 -125.12 37.77 -62.36
CA LEU A 268 -125.99 37.65 -61.18
C LEU A 268 -125.86 38.83 -60.20
N ALA A 269 -124.70 39.50 -60.14
CA ALA A 269 -124.48 40.67 -59.30
C ALA A 269 -125.25 41.89 -59.85
N SER A 270 -125.39 41.99 -61.17
CA SER A 270 -126.27 42.98 -61.82
C SER A 270 -127.73 42.87 -61.36
N ASP A 271 -128.22 41.66 -61.06
CA ASP A 271 -129.57 41.43 -60.52
C ASP A 271 -129.70 41.85 -59.04
N VAL A 272 -128.57 42.05 -58.33
CA VAL A 272 -128.51 42.34 -56.88
C VAL A 272 -128.18 43.80 -56.58
N GLU A 273 -127.35 44.48 -57.37
CA GLU A 273 -127.08 45.93 -57.25
C GLU A 273 -128.37 46.76 -57.37
N ALA A 274 -129.34 46.27 -58.14
CA ALA A 274 -130.70 46.82 -58.24
C ALA A 274 -131.45 46.94 -56.89
N ALA A 275 -130.96 46.29 -55.82
CA ALA A 275 -131.63 46.19 -54.53
C ALA A 275 -130.94 46.90 -53.33
N LYS A 276 -129.75 47.50 -53.46
CA LYS A 276 -128.88 47.79 -52.28
C LYS A 276 -128.57 49.26 -51.93
N LYS A 277 -129.50 50.14 -52.27
CA LYS A 277 -129.46 51.62 -52.27
C LYS A 277 -129.39 52.34 -50.89
N GLU A 278 -129.03 51.69 -49.77
CA GLU A 278 -129.69 52.00 -48.47
C GLU A 278 -128.85 52.36 -47.19
N ALA A 279 -127.51 52.54 -47.17
CA ALA A 279 -126.76 52.79 -45.89
C ALA A 279 -125.50 53.73 -45.96
N ALA A 280 -125.01 54.24 -44.79
CA ALA A 280 -124.15 55.45 -44.67
C ALA A 280 -123.23 55.59 -43.38
N ASP A 281 -122.39 56.64 -43.34
CA ASP A 281 -121.81 57.48 -42.23
C ASP A 281 -120.78 57.04 -41.09
N ALA A 282 -119.82 57.96 -40.77
CA ALA A 282 -119.08 58.31 -39.49
C ALA A 282 -117.93 57.44 -38.82
N ASN A 283 -117.10 57.87 -37.81
CA ASN A 283 -116.26 59.11 -37.54
C ASN A 283 -115.31 59.09 -36.24
N ASP A 284 -114.12 59.77 -36.26
CA ASP A 284 -113.35 60.55 -35.21
C ASP A 284 -112.48 60.07 -33.94
N LYS A 285 -111.29 60.74 -33.72
CA LYS A 285 -110.47 61.16 -32.48
C LYS A 285 -109.88 60.16 -31.40
N SER A 286 -108.82 60.34 -30.54
CA SER A 286 -107.73 61.32 -30.12
C SER A 286 -107.85 62.02 -28.70
N LYS A 287 -106.86 62.36 -27.79
CA LYS A 287 -105.38 62.17 -27.45
C LYS A 287 -104.99 62.97 -26.11
N THR A 288 -103.81 62.81 -25.39
CA THR A 288 -102.93 63.88 -24.68
C THR A 288 -102.16 63.66 -23.29
N LEU A 289 -100.80 63.92 -23.24
CA LEU A 289 -99.79 64.54 -22.25
C LEU A 289 -99.39 64.08 -20.77
N GLU A 290 -98.48 64.85 -20.08
CA GLU A 290 -97.16 64.47 -19.42
C GLU A 290 -96.48 65.60 -18.51
N GLU A 291 -95.33 65.38 -17.78
CA GLU A 291 -94.28 66.32 -17.16
C GLU A 291 -93.89 66.26 -15.61
N ASP A 292 -92.60 66.56 -15.21
CA ASP A 292 -91.98 67.22 -13.97
C ASP A 292 -90.59 66.70 -13.39
N LEU A 293 -89.66 67.58 -12.87
CA LEU A 293 -88.36 67.23 -12.16
C LEU A 293 -87.50 68.37 -11.45
N GLU A 294 -86.42 68.01 -10.71
CA GLU A 294 -85.18 68.72 -10.19
C GLU A 294 -85.11 69.52 -8.83
N LYS A 295 -84.07 69.24 -7.98
CA LYS A 295 -83.21 70.20 -7.17
C LYS A 295 -81.99 69.50 -6.49
N LEU A 296 -80.72 69.95 -6.64
CA LEU A 296 -79.90 71.02 -5.97
C LEU A 296 -79.54 70.78 -4.46
N ARG A 297 -78.35 71.12 -3.86
CA ARG A 297 -76.86 71.14 -4.16
C ARG A 297 -76.14 72.06 -3.10
N ALA A 298 -75.12 71.64 -2.30
CA ALA A 298 -74.46 72.48 -1.24
C ALA A 298 -73.02 72.09 -0.72
N ASP A 299 -72.35 73.06 -0.06
CA ASP A 299 -71.20 73.09 0.91
C ASP A 299 -69.70 72.83 0.56
N LEU A 300 -68.81 73.75 1.00
CA LEU A 300 -67.34 73.80 0.78
C LEU A 300 -66.66 74.91 1.66
N ALA A 301 -65.76 74.59 2.62
CA ALA A 301 -64.66 75.48 3.12
C ALA A 301 -63.88 74.99 4.39
N LYS A 302 -62.56 74.72 4.29
CA LYS A 302 -61.53 74.95 5.35
C LYS A 302 -60.09 74.62 4.89
N TYR A 303 -59.14 75.56 5.03
CA TYR A 303 -57.69 75.39 4.77
C TYR A 303 -56.86 76.58 5.35
N GLN A 304 -55.51 76.45 5.39
CA GLN A 304 -54.46 77.48 5.62
C GLN A 304 -53.96 77.80 7.07
N LYS A 305 -52.68 78.25 7.14
CA LYS A 305 -51.83 78.70 8.29
C LYS A 305 -51.34 77.60 9.27
N ASP A 306 -50.12 77.58 9.85
CA ASP A 306 -48.79 78.24 9.69
C ASP A 306 -47.71 77.26 10.24
N LEU A 307 -46.41 77.13 9.87
CA LEU A 307 -45.48 77.70 8.87
C LEU A 307 -44.43 78.77 9.30
N GLU A 308 -43.17 78.57 8.84
CA GLU A 308 -41.94 79.43 8.82
C GLU A 308 -41.13 79.70 10.13
N SER A 309 -39.84 80.09 9.94
CA SER A 309 -38.77 80.45 10.92
C SER A 309 -37.90 79.29 11.49
N SER A 310 -36.55 79.31 11.50
CA SER A 310 -35.50 80.13 10.84
C SER A 310 -34.12 79.41 10.88
N GLU A 311 -33.04 80.00 10.32
CA GLU A 311 -31.75 79.35 9.97
C GLU A 311 -30.48 80.04 10.56
N ALA A 312 -29.30 79.38 10.38
CA ALA A 312 -27.99 79.95 9.95
C ALA A 312 -26.73 79.93 10.87
N ALA A 313 -25.57 79.72 10.21
CA ALA A 313 -24.18 80.18 10.49
C ALA A 313 -23.34 79.58 11.67
N HIS A 314 -22.00 79.64 11.70
CA HIS A 314 -20.91 79.45 10.69
C HIS A 314 -19.54 79.31 11.44
N GLU A 315 -18.41 79.14 10.72
CA GLU A 315 -16.99 79.34 11.17
C GLU A 315 -16.79 80.58 12.10
N THR A 316 -15.77 80.71 12.98
CA THR A 316 -14.33 80.47 12.70
C THR A 316 -13.42 80.35 13.96
N ALA A 317 -12.23 79.74 13.79
CA ALA A 317 -10.91 80.20 14.26
C ALA A 317 -10.38 80.03 15.73
N LYS A 318 -9.23 79.33 15.81
CA LYS A 318 -7.90 79.88 16.27
C LYS A 318 -7.59 80.04 17.78
N ALA A 319 -7.11 78.95 18.39
CA ALA A 319 -6.18 78.90 19.54
C ALA A 319 -5.53 77.49 19.57
N GLU A 320 -4.28 77.22 19.95
CA GLU A 320 -3.18 78.06 20.49
C GLU A 320 -1.84 77.76 19.79
N LEU A 321 -0.94 78.75 19.77
CA LEU A 321 0.49 78.61 19.50
C LEU A 321 1.23 79.55 20.48
N GLU A 322 1.97 78.97 21.45
CA GLU A 322 3.14 79.53 22.18
C GLU A 322 3.41 78.72 23.46
N LYS A 323 4.31 77.72 23.39
CA LYS A 323 5.23 77.39 24.49
C LYS A 323 6.52 76.74 23.94
N VAL A 324 7.41 77.51 23.30
CA VAL A 324 8.46 78.36 23.93
C VAL A 324 9.54 77.45 24.56
N LYS A 325 10.65 77.14 23.88
CA LYS A 325 11.86 77.95 23.51
C LYS A 325 12.97 77.85 24.59
N ALA A 326 14.21 78.16 24.19
CA ALA A 326 15.51 78.06 24.90
C ALA A 326 16.20 76.68 24.79
N GLU A 327 17.48 76.52 24.45
CA GLU A 327 18.59 77.42 23.97
C GLU A 327 19.44 76.57 22.98
N ALA A 328 20.00 77.02 21.85
CA ALA A 328 20.93 78.13 21.54
C ALA A 328 22.38 77.95 22.07
N ALA A 329 23.48 78.38 21.42
CA ALA A 329 23.88 78.47 20.00
C ALA A 329 25.36 78.95 19.88
N GLU A 330 26.16 78.34 18.99
CA GLU A 330 27.37 78.88 18.32
C GLU A 330 28.62 79.37 19.14
N SER A 331 29.76 79.52 18.44
CA SER A 331 31.16 79.53 18.95
C SER A 331 31.81 80.92 19.10
N GLN A 332 32.77 81.13 20.04
CA GLN A 332 33.95 82.03 19.80
C GLN A 332 35.14 82.02 20.82
N SER A 333 36.37 82.17 20.26
CA SER A 333 37.49 83.07 20.69
C SER A 333 38.51 82.80 21.84
N LYS A 334 39.70 82.27 21.46
CA LYS A 334 41.11 82.81 21.59
C LYS A 334 41.80 83.31 22.92
N SER A 335 42.98 82.70 23.18
CA SER A 335 44.36 83.26 23.42
C SER A 335 44.78 84.19 24.59
N ALA A 336 45.94 83.91 25.25
CA ALA A 336 47.25 84.63 25.14
C ALA A 336 48.21 84.50 26.37
N ALA A 337 49.52 84.20 26.18
CA ALA A 337 50.68 84.53 27.09
C ALA A 337 52.06 84.03 26.57
N THR A 338 53.11 84.87 26.52
CA THR A 338 54.55 84.54 26.20
C THR A 338 55.50 85.74 26.48
N GLU A 339 56.73 85.54 26.99
CA GLU A 339 57.88 86.51 26.86
C GLU A 339 59.24 85.93 27.40
N GLY A 340 60.41 86.38 26.87
CA GLY A 340 61.76 86.03 27.43
C GLY A 340 63.01 86.22 26.53
N GLU A 341 64.18 86.42 27.17
CA GLU A 341 65.59 86.64 26.68
C GLU A 341 65.97 86.21 25.22
N THR A 342 66.68 86.97 24.35
CA THR A 342 67.24 88.35 24.25
C THR A 342 68.79 88.59 24.26
N GLU A 343 69.59 88.14 25.24
CA GLU A 343 70.90 88.78 25.55
C GLU A 343 72.13 88.41 24.65
N THR A 344 71.97 87.59 23.62
CA THR A 344 73.03 86.65 23.16
C THR A 344 74.19 87.20 22.32
N LEU A 345 74.07 88.37 21.67
CA LEU A 345 74.90 88.71 20.50
C LEU A 345 76.34 89.20 20.77
N ARG A 346 76.69 89.66 21.98
CA ARG A 346 77.95 90.43 22.17
C ARG A 346 79.25 89.62 22.18
N LYS A 347 79.20 88.30 22.38
CA LYS A 347 80.38 87.41 22.55
C LYS A 347 81.17 87.09 21.26
N GLN A 348 80.91 87.76 20.14
CA GLN A 348 81.23 87.23 18.80
C GLN A 348 82.59 87.64 18.18
N LEU A 349 83.35 88.55 18.80
CA LEU A 349 84.48 89.22 18.12
C LEU A 349 85.89 88.84 18.63
N GLU A 350 86.03 88.37 19.87
CA GLU A 350 87.34 88.26 20.54
C GLU A 350 88.14 87.00 20.14
N ASP A 351 87.47 85.90 19.77
CA ASP A 351 88.11 84.66 19.28
C ASP A 351 88.71 84.78 17.85
N LEU A 352 88.48 85.88 17.11
CA LEU A 352 88.90 85.98 15.71
C LEU A 352 90.42 86.03 15.49
N GLN A 353 91.21 86.43 16.49
CA GLN A 353 92.68 86.47 16.36
C GLN A 353 93.33 85.11 16.65
N LYS A 354 92.71 84.29 17.50
CA LYS A 354 93.08 82.92 17.86
C LYS A 354 93.10 82.00 16.62
N ARG A 355 92.13 82.22 15.72
CA ARG A 355 91.94 81.51 14.44
C ARG A 355 93.16 81.46 13.50
N SER A 356 94.12 82.37 13.62
CA SER A 356 95.29 82.37 12.72
C SER A 356 96.39 81.39 13.15
N GLU A 357 96.56 81.16 14.45
CA GLU A 357 97.49 80.14 14.97
C GLU A 357 96.85 78.75 14.92
N GLU A 358 95.53 78.68 15.15
CA GLU A 358 94.71 77.50 14.86
C GLU A 358 94.94 77.03 13.40
N SER A 359 94.86 77.94 12.41
CA SER A 359 94.99 77.59 10.98
C SER A 359 96.34 76.95 10.58
N GLN A 360 97.49 77.37 11.14
CA GLN A 360 98.77 76.69 10.85
C GLN A 360 98.87 75.33 11.56
N SER A 361 98.30 75.19 12.76
CA SER A 361 98.17 73.88 13.40
C SER A 361 97.23 72.95 12.64
N GLU A 362 96.17 73.49 12.01
CA GLU A 362 95.22 72.74 11.19
C GLU A 362 95.86 72.25 9.88
N VAL A 363 96.71 73.02 9.21
CA VAL A 363 97.39 72.55 7.98
C VAL A 363 98.41 71.44 8.26
N ALA A 364 99.05 71.45 9.43
CA ALA A 364 99.91 70.34 9.87
C ALA A 364 99.07 69.08 10.13
N LYS A 365 98.01 69.21 10.95
CA LYS A 365 97.05 68.13 11.22
C LYS A 365 96.44 67.56 9.95
N ALA A 366 95.92 68.40 9.05
CA ALA A 366 95.24 67.97 7.83
C ALA A 366 96.11 67.10 6.91
N LYS A 367 97.44 67.21 6.97
CA LYS A 367 98.35 66.31 6.23
C LYS A 367 98.57 64.97 6.93
N GLU A 368 98.65 64.98 8.25
CA GLU A 368 98.76 63.76 9.07
C GLU A 368 97.43 62.99 9.07
N GLU A 369 96.31 63.71 9.13
CA GLU A 369 94.94 63.22 8.96
C GLU A 369 94.69 62.71 7.53
N LEU A 370 95.20 63.38 6.48
CA LEU A 370 95.10 62.87 5.10
C LEU A 370 95.89 61.57 4.90
N ALA A 371 97.14 61.50 5.36
CA ALA A 371 97.93 60.27 5.30
C ALA A 371 97.29 59.14 6.14
N SER A 372 96.69 59.48 7.29
CA SER A 372 95.90 58.55 8.09
C SER A 372 94.60 58.13 7.40
N ALA A 373 93.97 59.00 6.60
CA ALA A 373 92.74 58.71 5.88
C ALA A 373 92.98 57.83 4.64
N GLU A 374 94.07 58.06 3.90
CA GLU A 374 94.50 57.21 2.78
C GLU A 374 94.87 55.80 3.30
N ALA A 375 95.67 55.71 4.37
CA ALA A 375 95.99 54.44 5.01
C ALA A 375 94.75 53.72 5.61
N ALA A 376 93.79 54.48 6.15
CA ALA A 376 92.52 53.92 6.63
C ALA A 376 91.62 53.45 5.47
N HIS A 377 91.57 54.18 4.36
CA HIS A 377 90.81 53.81 3.17
C HIS A 377 91.32 52.52 2.54
N ASP A 378 92.64 52.36 2.39
CA ASP A 378 93.19 51.13 1.82
C ASP A 378 93.05 49.93 2.77
N ALA A 379 93.11 50.16 4.09
CA ALA A 379 92.76 49.16 5.09
C ALA A 379 91.26 48.77 5.05
N GLU A 380 90.35 49.73 4.84
CA GLU A 380 88.92 49.46 4.60
C GLU A 380 88.69 48.70 3.28
N LEU A 381 89.44 49.05 2.22
CA LEU A 381 89.33 48.43 0.90
C LEU A 381 89.78 46.96 0.92
N GLU A 382 90.88 46.63 1.60
CA GLU A 382 91.32 45.24 1.76
C GLU A 382 90.43 44.44 2.72
N LYS A 383 89.88 45.05 3.79
CA LYS A 383 88.80 44.43 4.58
C LYS A 383 87.60 44.11 3.69
N PHE A 384 87.16 45.04 2.84
CA PHE A 384 86.01 44.85 1.95
C PHE A 384 86.27 43.74 0.93
N LYS A 385 87.44 43.71 0.29
CA LYS A 385 87.84 42.62 -0.63
C LYS A 385 87.90 41.26 0.07
N THR A 386 88.42 41.21 1.30
CA THR A 386 88.52 39.97 2.09
C THR A 386 87.13 39.49 2.51
N ALA A 387 86.25 40.38 2.97
CA ALA A 387 84.86 40.07 3.29
C ALA A 387 84.06 39.65 2.04
N ALA A 388 84.33 40.25 0.88
CA ALA A 388 83.71 39.86 -0.39
C ALA A 388 84.16 38.46 -0.84
N ARG A 389 85.46 38.13 -0.73
CA ARG A 389 85.96 36.77 -0.99
C ARG A 389 85.34 35.74 -0.05
N SER A 390 85.39 35.98 1.26
CA SER A 390 84.79 35.08 2.26
C SER A 390 83.29 34.85 2.02
N LYS A 391 82.55 35.86 1.56
CA LYS A 391 81.15 35.68 1.14
C LYS A 391 81.00 34.85 -0.14
N ILE A 392 81.82 35.09 -1.17
CA ILE A 392 81.78 34.31 -2.41
C ILE A 392 82.06 32.83 -2.12
N GLU A 393 83.09 32.56 -1.33
CA GLU A 393 83.52 31.22 -0.91
C GLU A 393 82.42 30.51 -0.10
N SER A 394 81.85 31.18 0.92
CA SER A 394 80.66 30.72 1.65
C SER A 394 79.46 30.42 0.73
N THR A 395 79.19 31.27 -0.26
CA THR A 395 78.08 31.03 -1.23
C THR A 395 78.40 29.93 -2.26
N GLN A 396 79.67 29.54 -2.43
CA GLN A 396 80.04 28.37 -3.22
C GLN A 396 79.86 27.08 -2.41
N GLU A 397 80.24 27.06 -1.15
CA GLU A 397 79.98 25.93 -0.23
C GLU A 397 78.45 25.69 -0.05
N GLU A 398 77.67 26.77 0.07
CA GLU A 398 76.19 26.72 0.06
C GLU A 398 75.64 26.17 -1.27
N LEU A 399 76.23 26.52 -2.42
CA LEU A 399 75.81 26.00 -3.73
C LEU A 399 76.16 24.53 -3.94
N GLU A 400 77.34 24.10 -3.49
CA GLU A 400 77.80 22.72 -3.61
C GLU A 400 76.97 21.78 -2.72
N THR A 401 76.69 22.18 -1.47
CA THR A 401 75.79 21.44 -0.58
C THR A 401 74.32 21.45 -1.04
N LEU A 402 73.85 22.53 -1.68
CA LEU A 402 72.55 22.55 -2.37
C LEU A 402 72.51 21.60 -3.58
N GLN A 403 73.60 21.50 -4.35
CA GLN A 403 73.71 20.59 -5.48
C GLN A 403 73.71 19.13 -5.03
N GLU A 404 74.51 18.77 -4.02
CA GLU A 404 74.48 17.43 -3.41
C GLU A 404 73.09 17.08 -2.87
N SER A 405 72.40 18.03 -2.22
CA SER A 405 71.02 17.83 -1.75
C SER A 405 70.02 17.67 -2.89
N LEU A 406 70.25 18.27 -4.06
CA LEU A 406 69.40 18.16 -5.24
C LEU A 406 69.59 16.79 -5.92
N ASP A 407 70.83 16.33 -6.04
CA ASP A 407 71.16 15.03 -6.61
C ASP A 407 70.68 13.88 -5.70
N ALA A 408 70.82 14.03 -4.38
CA ALA A 408 70.23 13.12 -3.40
C ALA A 408 68.69 13.06 -3.52
N LYS A 409 68.01 14.21 -3.64
CA LYS A 409 66.55 14.25 -3.86
C LYS A 409 66.14 13.68 -5.22
N THR A 410 66.99 13.80 -6.24
CA THR A 410 66.76 13.20 -7.56
C THR A 410 66.85 11.67 -7.50
N ALA A 411 67.81 11.12 -6.75
CA ALA A 411 67.90 9.68 -6.51
C ALA A 411 66.71 9.15 -5.67
N GLU A 412 66.26 9.91 -4.67
CA GLU A 412 65.06 9.59 -3.86
C GLU A 412 63.79 9.57 -4.71
N LEU A 413 63.61 10.59 -5.58
CA LEU A 413 62.49 10.65 -6.53
C LEU A 413 62.54 9.51 -7.54
N GLN A 414 63.73 9.14 -8.05
CA GLN A 414 63.87 7.99 -8.96
C GLN A 414 63.48 6.67 -8.27
N LYS A 415 63.89 6.47 -7.01
CA LYS A 415 63.47 5.31 -6.22
C LYS A 415 61.95 5.25 -6.07
N LEU A 416 61.32 6.37 -5.68
CA LEU A 416 59.85 6.47 -5.56
C LEU A 416 59.14 6.21 -6.89
N VAL A 417 59.70 6.65 -8.02
CA VAL A 417 59.18 6.38 -9.37
C VAL A 417 59.25 4.89 -9.72
N ASP A 418 60.29 4.17 -9.29
CA ASP A 418 60.42 2.73 -9.56
C ASP A 418 59.60 1.86 -8.58
N GLU A 419 59.44 2.28 -7.32
CA GLU A 419 58.47 1.69 -6.39
C GLU A 419 57.04 1.87 -6.90
N ALA A 420 56.65 3.08 -7.33
CA ALA A 420 55.33 3.34 -7.91
C ALA A 420 55.07 2.55 -9.20
N LYS A 421 56.10 2.20 -9.99
CA LYS A 421 55.96 1.27 -11.13
C LYS A 421 55.69 -0.17 -10.67
N SER A 422 56.34 -0.61 -9.58
CA SER A 422 56.11 -1.93 -9.00
C SER A 422 54.68 -2.04 -8.45
N GLU A 423 54.23 -1.03 -7.71
CA GLU A 423 52.84 -0.93 -7.21
C GLU A 423 51.82 -0.87 -8.37
N ALA A 424 52.12 -0.14 -9.46
CA ALA A 424 51.30 -0.10 -10.66
C ALA A 424 51.25 -1.44 -11.42
N ALA A 425 52.29 -2.28 -11.33
CA ALA A 425 52.27 -3.63 -11.87
C ALA A 425 51.44 -4.57 -10.98
N GLU A 426 51.66 -4.55 -9.67
CA GLU A 426 50.94 -5.42 -8.72
C GLU A 426 49.44 -5.09 -8.66
N THR A 427 49.07 -3.80 -8.68
CA THR A 427 47.65 -3.39 -8.78
C THR A 427 47.01 -3.76 -10.11
N LYS A 428 47.78 -3.82 -11.20
CA LYS A 428 47.29 -4.32 -12.50
C LYS A 428 47.04 -5.83 -12.49
N GLU A 429 47.89 -6.61 -11.83
CA GLU A 429 47.65 -8.05 -11.64
C GLU A 429 46.44 -8.30 -10.71
N LYS A 430 46.31 -7.53 -9.62
CA LYS A 430 45.11 -7.57 -8.75
C LYS A 430 43.84 -7.15 -9.49
N LEU A 431 43.91 -6.16 -10.37
CA LEU A 431 42.79 -5.75 -11.23
C LEU A 431 42.38 -6.88 -12.18
N ALA A 432 43.34 -7.51 -12.87
CA ALA A 432 43.05 -8.65 -13.76
C ALA A 432 42.45 -9.85 -13.00
N ALA A 433 42.92 -10.14 -11.78
CA ALA A 433 42.32 -11.14 -10.91
C ALA A 433 40.86 -10.79 -10.56
N ALA A 434 40.60 -9.55 -10.13
CA ALA A 434 39.26 -9.06 -9.82
C ALA A 434 38.32 -9.03 -11.05
N GLU A 435 38.85 -8.81 -12.25
CA GLU A 435 38.08 -8.94 -13.51
C GLU A 435 37.68 -10.41 -13.76
N THR A 436 38.58 -11.38 -13.56
CA THR A 436 38.22 -12.81 -13.68
C THR A 436 37.26 -13.29 -12.58
N GLU A 437 37.38 -12.77 -11.36
CA GLU A 437 36.43 -13.06 -10.28
C GLU A 437 35.04 -12.47 -10.58
N LYS A 438 34.99 -11.23 -11.10
CA LYS A 438 33.76 -10.60 -11.59
C LYS A 438 33.11 -11.43 -12.71
N GLU A 439 33.86 -11.94 -13.68
CA GLU A 439 33.32 -12.82 -14.73
C GLU A 439 32.71 -14.11 -14.14
N SER A 440 33.38 -14.72 -13.16
CA SER A 440 32.87 -15.88 -12.42
C SER A 440 31.58 -15.57 -11.64
N ILE A 441 31.54 -14.41 -10.97
CA ILE A 441 30.33 -13.93 -10.26
C ILE A 441 29.20 -13.65 -11.25
N GLN A 442 29.46 -13.03 -12.40
CA GLN A 442 28.43 -12.77 -13.43
C GLN A 442 27.86 -14.07 -14.03
N ALA A 443 28.69 -15.09 -14.26
CA ALA A 443 28.21 -16.41 -14.67
C ALA A 443 27.28 -17.04 -13.60
N LYS A 444 27.60 -16.84 -12.32
CA LYS A 444 26.82 -17.35 -11.18
C LYS A 444 25.53 -16.56 -10.93
N ILE A 445 25.51 -15.26 -11.25
CA ILE A 445 24.29 -14.45 -11.28
C ILE A 445 23.36 -14.97 -12.38
N ALA A 446 23.85 -15.22 -13.60
CA ALA A 446 23.04 -15.77 -14.68
C ALA A 446 22.49 -17.18 -14.37
N GLU A 447 23.24 -18.01 -13.64
CA GLU A 447 22.77 -19.29 -13.09
C GLU A 447 21.61 -19.08 -12.09
N LEU A 448 21.76 -18.16 -11.13
CA LEU A 448 20.73 -17.83 -10.15
C LEU A 448 19.48 -17.18 -10.76
N GLU A 449 19.62 -16.35 -11.80
CA GLU A 449 18.51 -15.79 -12.57
C GLU A 449 17.73 -16.89 -13.32
N SER A 450 18.44 -17.87 -13.89
CA SER A 450 17.83 -19.08 -14.46
C SER A 450 17.10 -19.92 -13.41
N GLU A 451 17.64 -20.05 -12.19
CA GLU A 451 16.95 -20.73 -11.09
C GLU A 451 15.71 -19.96 -10.61
N ALA A 452 15.78 -18.63 -10.53
CA ALA A 452 14.65 -17.78 -10.14
C ALA A 452 13.49 -17.81 -11.16
N SER A 453 13.78 -17.91 -12.47
CA SER A 453 12.73 -18.10 -13.49
C SER A 453 11.97 -19.43 -13.35
N LYS A 454 12.67 -20.52 -12.97
CA LYS A 454 12.03 -21.81 -12.67
C LYS A 454 11.11 -21.73 -11.45
N VAL A 455 11.47 -20.92 -10.45
CA VAL A 455 10.61 -20.68 -9.27
C VAL A 455 9.33 -19.96 -9.68
N THR A 456 9.40 -18.93 -10.53
CA THR A 456 8.19 -18.22 -11.01
C THR A 456 7.29 -19.11 -11.89
N ASP A 457 7.88 -19.98 -12.73
CA ASP A 457 7.12 -21.00 -13.47
C ASP A 457 6.42 -22.02 -12.54
N LEU A 458 7.02 -22.36 -11.40
CA LEU A 458 6.43 -23.25 -10.40
C LEU A 458 5.34 -22.56 -9.57
N GLU A 459 5.49 -21.28 -9.24
CA GLU A 459 4.47 -20.45 -8.58
C GLU A 459 3.23 -20.27 -9.47
N ALA A 460 3.42 -20.08 -10.78
CA ALA A 460 2.34 -20.05 -11.76
C ALA A 460 1.60 -21.40 -11.85
N GLN A 461 2.34 -22.52 -11.82
CA GLN A 461 1.75 -23.87 -11.79
C GLN A 461 0.97 -24.15 -10.49
N LEU A 462 1.51 -23.75 -9.33
CA LEU A 462 0.81 -23.83 -8.04
C LEU A 462 -0.48 -23.01 -8.04
N SER A 463 -0.43 -21.78 -8.53
CA SER A 463 -1.61 -20.90 -8.65
C SER A 463 -2.70 -21.52 -9.54
N LYS A 464 -2.30 -22.14 -10.65
CA LYS A 464 -3.22 -22.87 -11.55
C LYS A 464 -3.85 -24.08 -10.86
N LEU A 465 -3.05 -24.94 -10.22
CA LEU A 465 -3.54 -26.10 -9.46
C LEU A 465 -4.47 -25.70 -8.30
N GLN A 466 -4.19 -24.59 -7.63
CA GLN A 466 -5.05 -24.04 -6.58
C GLN A 466 -6.40 -23.58 -7.14
N SER A 467 -6.43 -22.93 -8.31
CA SER A 467 -7.68 -22.57 -8.99
C SER A 467 -8.47 -23.81 -9.45
N GLU A 468 -7.79 -24.84 -9.97
CA GLU A 468 -8.42 -26.11 -10.36
C GLU A 468 -9.00 -26.84 -9.15
N THR A 469 -8.33 -26.76 -7.99
CA THR A 469 -8.82 -27.31 -6.72
C THR A 469 -10.06 -26.55 -6.21
N SER A 470 -10.09 -25.21 -6.30
CA SER A 470 -11.28 -24.40 -5.95
C SER A 470 -12.48 -24.77 -6.83
N ASN A 471 -12.27 -24.80 -8.15
CA ASN A 471 -13.30 -25.17 -9.12
C ASN A 471 -13.84 -26.59 -8.90
N GLN A 472 -12.98 -27.54 -8.46
CA GLN A 472 -13.41 -28.89 -8.08
C GLN A 472 -14.24 -28.88 -6.78
N GLY A 473 -13.87 -28.08 -5.78
CA GLY A 473 -14.65 -27.90 -4.54
C GLY A 473 -16.03 -27.28 -4.79
N GLU A 474 -16.12 -26.29 -5.67
CA GLU A 474 -17.39 -25.70 -6.12
C GLU A 474 -18.25 -26.71 -6.89
N ALA A 475 -17.65 -27.44 -7.85
CA ALA A 475 -18.34 -28.48 -8.60
C ALA A 475 -18.84 -29.62 -7.70
N GLN A 476 -18.06 -30.05 -6.71
CA GLN A 476 -18.46 -31.04 -5.72
C GLN A 476 -19.61 -30.52 -4.84
N SER A 477 -19.57 -29.25 -4.44
CA SER A 477 -20.65 -28.62 -3.66
C SER A 477 -21.95 -28.56 -4.44
N ALA A 478 -21.90 -28.12 -5.72
CA ALA A 478 -23.08 -28.07 -6.59
C ALA A 478 -23.65 -29.46 -6.92
N LEU A 479 -22.79 -30.49 -7.03
CA LEU A 479 -23.21 -31.87 -7.22
C LEU A 479 -23.86 -32.44 -5.95
N ASN A 480 -23.36 -32.07 -4.77
CA ASN A 480 -23.96 -32.44 -3.49
C ASN A 480 -25.34 -31.81 -3.28
N SER A 481 -25.54 -30.54 -3.66
CA SER A 481 -26.88 -29.91 -3.64
C SER A 481 -27.87 -30.65 -4.55
N LYS A 482 -27.45 -31.01 -5.77
CA LYS A 482 -28.28 -31.79 -6.71
C LYS A 482 -28.59 -33.20 -6.20
N LEU A 483 -27.70 -33.80 -5.40
CA LEU A 483 -27.97 -35.06 -4.73
C LEU A 483 -29.11 -34.90 -3.71
N GLN A 484 -29.05 -33.87 -2.85
CA GLN A 484 -30.11 -33.59 -1.87
C GLN A 484 -31.46 -33.23 -2.53
N GLU A 485 -31.45 -32.49 -3.63
CA GLU A 485 -32.65 -32.25 -4.46
C GLU A 485 -33.25 -33.56 -4.99
N SER A 486 -32.40 -34.48 -5.45
CA SER A 486 -32.81 -35.78 -5.99
C SER A 486 -33.33 -36.72 -4.90
N GLU A 487 -32.72 -36.73 -3.72
CA GLU A 487 -33.17 -37.45 -2.52
C GLU A 487 -34.55 -36.94 -2.07
N SER A 488 -34.72 -35.61 -1.98
CA SER A 488 -35.99 -34.97 -1.64
C SER A 488 -37.10 -35.29 -2.65
N ALA A 489 -36.76 -35.35 -3.94
CA ALA A 489 -37.69 -35.76 -4.99
C ALA A 489 -38.08 -37.24 -4.90
N LEU A 490 -37.16 -38.12 -4.50
CA LEU A 490 -37.43 -39.54 -4.26
C LEU A 490 -38.36 -39.74 -3.05
N GLU A 491 -38.13 -39.06 -1.92
CA GLU A 491 -39.04 -39.12 -0.77
C GLU A 491 -40.47 -38.69 -1.15
N LYS A 492 -40.60 -37.60 -1.93
CA LYS A 492 -41.88 -37.11 -2.41
C LYS A 492 -42.59 -38.12 -3.33
N LEU A 493 -41.85 -38.74 -4.25
CA LEU A 493 -42.38 -39.80 -5.12
C LEU A 493 -42.79 -41.07 -4.35
N GLU A 494 -42.05 -41.43 -3.29
CA GLU A 494 -42.43 -42.58 -2.45
C GLU A 494 -43.66 -42.29 -1.58
N ALA A 495 -43.84 -41.05 -1.13
CA ALA A 495 -45.06 -40.59 -0.47
C ALA A 495 -46.28 -40.59 -1.42
N GLU A 496 -46.12 -40.07 -2.64
CA GLU A 496 -47.15 -40.12 -3.69
C GLU A 496 -47.52 -41.57 -4.06
N LYS A 497 -46.53 -42.46 -4.16
CA LYS A 497 -46.75 -43.90 -4.38
C LYS A 497 -47.62 -44.51 -3.27
N LYS A 498 -47.31 -44.25 -1.99
CA LYS A 498 -48.10 -44.77 -0.84
C LYS A 498 -49.53 -44.21 -0.82
N ALA A 499 -49.73 -42.95 -1.22
CA ALA A 499 -51.06 -42.37 -1.37
C ALA A 499 -51.86 -43.01 -2.52
N ILE A 500 -51.21 -43.31 -3.65
CA ILE A 500 -51.83 -44.04 -4.77
C ILE A 500 -52.18 -45.48 -4.38
N GLU A 501 -51.28 -46.19 -3.69
CA GLU A 501 -51.53 -47.56 -3.19
C GLU A 501 -52.73 -47.59 -2.22
N SER A 502 -52.83 -46.60 -1.32
CA SER A 502 -53.98 -46.45 -0.42
C SER A 502 -55.29 -46.21 -1.20
N LYS A 503 -55.27 -45.35 -2.21
CA LYS A 503 -56.44 -45.02 -3.02
C LYS A 503 -56.87 -46.16 -3.97
N ILE A 504 -55.93 -47.01 -4.39
CA ILE A 504 -56.25 -48.27 -5.08
C ILE A 504 -57.03 -49.19 -4.13
N SER A 505 -56.56 -49.38 -2.90
CA SER A 505 -57.26 -50.20 -1.89
C SER A 505 -58.66 -49.66 -1.55
N GLU A 506 -58.84 -48.34 -1.49
CA GLU A 506 -60.17 -47.71 -1.35
C GLU A 506 -61.09 -48.07 -2.54
N LEU A 507 -60.61 -47.88 -3.78
CA LEU A 507 -61.39 -48.16 -4.99
C LEU A 507 -61.72 -49.66 -5.16
N GLU A 508 -60.82 -50.56 -4.78
CA GLU A 508 -61.08 -52.00 -4.74
C GLU A 508 -62.21 -52.33 -3.75
N SER A 509 -62.21 -51.72 -2.55
CA SER A 509 -63.29 -51.90 -1.57
C SER A 509 -64.63 -51.31 -2.04
N GLU A 510 -64.60 -50.16 -2.73
CA GLU A 510 -65.79 -49.53 -3.29
C GLU A 510 -66.37 -50.35 -4.46
N SER A 511 -65.51 -50.97 -5.28
CA SER A 511 -65.94 -51.91 -6.33
C SER A 511 -66.63 -53.13 -5.72
N SER A 512 -66.04 -53.76 -4.71
CA SER A 512 -66.65 -54.91 -4.02
C SER A 512 -68.02 -54.57 -3.45
N SER A 513 -68.18 -53.37 -2.85
CA SER A 513 -69.47 -52.91 -2.33
C SER A 513 -70.50 -52.66 -3.45
N LYS A 514 -70.06 -52.17 -4.63
CA LYS A 514 -70.92 -51.99 -5.81
C LYS A 514 -71.34 -53.34 -6.42
N ASP A 515 -70.46 -54.34 -6.44
CA ASP A 515 -70.79 -55.69 -6.91
C ASP A 515 -71.79 -56.41 -5.99
N GLU A 516 -71.66 -56.22 -4.66
CA GLU A 516 -72.66 -56.67 -3.68
C GLU A 516 -74.02 -55.96 -3.88
N ALA A 517 -74.01 -54.64 -4.05
CA ALA A 517 -75.23 -53.86 -4.29
C ALA A 517 -75.91 -54.22 -5.62
N GLN A 518 -75.15 -54.46 -6.69
CA GLN A 518 -75.65 -54.93 -7.98
C GLN A 518 -76.26 -56.33 -7.86
N SER A 519 -75.63 -57.22 -7.09
CA SER A 519 -76.15 -58.56 -6.80
C SER A 519 -77.48 -58.50 -6.04
N ALA A 520 -77.58 -57.62 -5.03
CA ALA A 520 -78.81 -57.39 -4.27
C ALA A 520 -79.94 -56.77 -5.13
N LEU A 521 -79.61 -55.85 -6.05
CA LEU A 521 -80.56 -55.29 -7.01
C LEU A 521 -81.04 -56.34 -8.02
N SER A 522 -80.15 -57.21 -8.52
CA SER A 522 -80.53 -58.31 -9.41
C SER A 522 -81.46 -59.33 -8.72
N ALA A 523 -81.26 -59.59 -7.42
CA ALA A 523 -82.16 -60.43 -6.63
C ALA A 523 -83.55 -59.77 -6.49
N LYS A 524 -83.61 -58.48 -6.15
CA LYS A 524 -84.87 -57.72 -6.05
C LYS A 524 -85.60 -57.60 -7.40
N LEU A 525 -84.88 -57.51 -8.51
CA LEU A 525 -85.48 -57.49 -9.85
C LEU A 525 -86.25 -58.80 -10.11
N LYS A 526 -85.63 -59.95 -9.84
CA LYS A 526 -86.27 -61.28 -9.98
C LYS A 526 -87.46 -61.46 -9.05
N GLU A 527 -87.38 -60.93 -7.83
CA GLU A 527 -88.52 -60.90 -6.90
C GLU A 527 -89.67 -60.07 -7.51
N ALA A 528 -89.39 -58.85 -7.97
CA ALA A 528 -90.37 -57.99 -8.61
C ALA A 528 -91.00 -58.63 -9.87
N GLU A 529 -90.20 -59.23 -10.75
CA GLU A 529 -90.64 -60.00 -11.91
C GLU A 529 -91.63 -61.10 -11.50
N SER A 530 -91.31 -61.90 -10.48
CA SER A 530 -92.21 -62.95 -9.98
C SER A 530 -93.50 -62.42 -9.35
N THR A 531 -93.47 -61.23 -8.72
CA THR A 531 -94.70 -60.58 -8.23
C THR A 531 -95.55 -60.03 -9.37
N LEU A 532 -94.93 -59.61 -10.48
CA LEU A 532 -95.62 -59.09 -11.66
C LEU A 532 -96.33 -60.24 -12.41
N GLU A 533 -95.66 -61.38 -12.62
CA GLU A 533 -96.29 -62.60 -13.15
C GLU A 533 -97.53 -63.02 -12.32
N LYS A 534 -97.41 -62.97 -10.98
CA LYS A 534 -98.51 -63.27 -10.07
C LYS A 534 -99.67 -62.26 -10.20
N LEU A 535 -99.38 -60.97 -10.27
CA LEU A 535 -100.39 -59.92 -10.45
C LEU A 535 -101.06 -60.00 -11.83
N GLU A 536 -100.35 -60.42 -12.87
CA GLU A 536 -100.93 -60.63 -14.21
C GLU A 536 -101.86 -61.85 -14.25
N ALA A 537 -101.52 -62.94 -13.52
CA ALA A 537 -102.41 -64.07 -13.32
C ALA A 537 -103.67 -63.71 -12.49
N GLU A 538 -103.52 -62.87 -11.46
CA GLU A 538 -104.64 -62.33 -10.68
C GLU A 538 -105.54 -61.40 -11.53
N LYS A 539 -104.95 -60.52 -12.35
CA LYS A 539 -105.66 -59.67 -13.32
C LYS A 539 -106.49 -60.50 -14.31
N LYS A 540 -105.90 -61.53 -14.92
CA LYS A 540 -106.59 -62.44 -15.84
C LYS A 540 -107.77 -63.18 -15.17
N THR A 541 -107.63 -63.49 -13.88
CA THR A 541 -108.70 -64.07 -13.06
C THR A 541 -109.82 -63.06 -12.78
N ALA A 542 -109.47 -61.79 -12.55
CA ALA A 542 -110.45 -60.71 -12.38
C ALA A 542 -111.20 -60.39 -13.70
N GLU A 543 -110.50 -60.33 -14.84
CA GLU A 543 -111.10 -60.16 -16.18
C GLU A 543 -112.12 -61.26 -16.48
N SER A 544 -111.82 -62.51 -16.11
CA SER A 544 -112.74 -63.65 -16.25
C SER A 544 -114.02 -63.44 -15.44
N LYS A 545 -113.92 -62.95 -14.20
CA LYS A 545 -115.08 -62.64 -13.35
C LYS A 545 -115.90 -61.43 -13.83
N VAL A 546 -115.26 -60.43 -14.44
CA VAL A 546 -115.99 -59.31 -15.06
C VAL A 546 -116.86 -59.82 -16.19
N SER A 547 -116.34 -60.74 -17.03
CA SER A 547 -117.13 -61.36 -18.10
C SER A 547 -118.30 -62.24 -17.59
N GLU A 548 -118.14 -62.94 -16.46
CA GLU A 548 -119.27 -63.61 -15.78
C GLU A 548 -120.34 -62.60 -15.33
N LEU A 549 -119.95 -61.52 -14.66
CA LEU A 549 -120.87 -60.48 -14.17
C LEU A 549 -121.57 -59.72 -15.30
N GLU A 550 -120.91 -59.48 -16.43
CA GLU A 550 -121.54 -58.92 -17.63
C GLU A 550 -122.64 -59.84 -18.18
N SER A 551 -122.43 -61.17 -18.15
CA SER A 551 -123.46 -62.14 -18.52
C SER A 551 -124.65 -62.14 -17.56
N GLU A 552 -124.42 -62.04 -16.24
CA GLU A 552 -125.51 -61.91 -15.24
C GLU A 552 -126.32 -60.61 -15.45
N VAL A 553 -125.66 -59.51 -15.83
CA VAL A 553 -126.32 -58.22 -16.10
C VAL A 553 -127.24 -58.30 -17.32
N GLU A 554 -126.85 -58.99 -18.40
CA GLU A 554 -127.73 -59.18 -19.56
C GLU A 554 -128.91 -60.12 -19.25
N GLU A 555 -128.72 -61.19 -18.47
CA GLU A 555 -129.85 -62.02 -18.01
C GLU A 555 -130.84 -61.18 -17.17
N LYS A 556 -130.32 -60.31 -16.29
CA LYS A 556 -131.14 -59.42 -15.48
C LYS A 556 -131.92 -58.39 -16.30
N LYS A 557 -131.35 -57.85 -17.39
CA LYS A 557 -132.08 -57.01 -18.36
C LYS A 557 -133.18 -57.78 -19.07
N ALA A 558 -132.91 -59.02 -19.49
CA ALA A 558 -133.90 -59.88 -20.15
C ALA A 558 -135.09 -60.21 -19.21
N LEU A 559 -134.83 -60.40 -17.92
CA LEU A 559 -135.87 -60.53 -16.89
C LEU A 559 -136.67 -59.22 -16.70
N GLN A 560 -136.01 -58.06 -16.69
CA GLN A 560 -136.68 -56.77 -16.54
C GLN A 560 -137.64 -56.47 -17.71
N ALA A 561 -137.24 -56.76 -18.95
CA ALA A 561 -138.11 -56.65 -20.13
C ALA A 561 -139.34 -57.59 -20.07
N LYS A 562 -139.25 -58.67 -19.29
CA LYS A 562 -140.34 -59.63 -19.06
C LYS A 562 -141.34 -59.13 -18.01
N VAL A 563 -140.89 -58.33 -17.03
CA VAL A 563 -141.76 -57.67 -16.04
C VAL A 563 -142.64 -56.62 -16.70
N SER A 564 -142.07 -55.73 -17.53
CA SER A 564 -142.83 -54.70 -18.24
C SER A 564 -143.89 -55.24 -19.21
N GLY A 565 -143.70 -56.48 -19.72
CA GLY A 565 -144.73 -57.17 -20.49
C GLY A 565 -145.95 -57.57 -19.64
N LEU A 566 -145.74 -58.02 -18.40
CA LEU A 566 -146.80 -58.42 -17.47
C LEU A 566 -147.54 -57.22 -16.87
N GLU A 567 -146.88 -56.07 -16.72
CA GLU A 567 -147.52 -54.83 -16.26
C GLU A 567 -148.61 -54.35 -17.24
N SER A 568 -148.42 -54.56 -18.55
CA SER A 568 -149.40 -54.18 -19.59
C SER A 568 -150.69 -55.01 -19.53
N GLU A 569 -150.62 -56.32 -19.25
CA GLU A 569 -151.80 -57.20 -19.11
C GLU A 569 -152.69 -56.81 -17.91
N VAL A 570 -152.14 -56.08 -16.93
CA VAL A 570 -152.88 -55.61 -15.74
C VAL A 570 -153.75 -54.39 -16.05
N GLU A 571 -153.31 -53.49 -16.94
CA GLU A 571 -154.10 -52.29 -17.30
C GLU A 571 -155.37 -52.62 -18.08
N GLU A 572 -155.30 -53.54 -19.05
CA GLU A 572 -156.46 -53.98 -19.83
C GLU A 572 -157.57 -54.59 -18.93
N LYS A 573 -157.16 -55.31 -17.88
CA LYS A 573 -158.06 -55.94 -16.90
C LYS A 573 -158.82 -54.92 -16.05
N ASN A 574 -158.20 -53.81 -15.66
CA ASN A 574 -158.81 -52.80 -14.81
C ASN A 574 -159.89 -51.98 -15.55
N ALA A 575 -159.70 -51.71 -16.84
CA ALA A 575 -160.64 -50.93 -17.66
C ALA A 575 -162.03 -51.57 -17.79
N LEU A 576 -162.12 -52.91 -17.73
CA LEU A 576 -163.39 -53.64 -17.79
C LEU A 576 -164.19 -53.60 -16.48
N GLN A 577 -163.52 -53.40 -15.33
CA GLN A 577 -164.17 -53.44 -14.01
C GLN A 577 -164.92 -52.16 -13.66
N ALA A 578 -164.45 -50.99 -14.13
CA ALA A 578 -165.09 -49.70 -13.88
C ALA A 578 -166.46 -49.50 -14.59
N LYS A 579 -166.84 -50.41 -15.50
CA LYS A 579 -168.06 -50.31 -16.32
C LYS A 579 -169.30 -50.94 -15.69
N VAL A 580 -169.18 -51.51 -14.48
CA VAL A 580 -170.21 -52.34 -13.83
C VAL A 580 -170.72 -51.76 -12.51
N SER A 581 -169.93 -50.93 -11.81
CA SER A 581 -170.22 -50.48 -10.44
C SER A 581 -171.16 -49.25 -10.34
N GLY A 582 -172.28 -49.28 -11.06
CA GLY A 582 -173.41 -48.34 -10.90
C GLY A 582 -173.26 -46.96 -11.56
N LEU A 583 -174.28 -46.39 -12.22
CA LEU A 583 -175.63 -46.86 -12.56
C LEU A 583 -176.59 -47.24 -11.41
N GLU A 584 -176.21 -47.12 -10.14
CA GLU A 584 -177.05 -47.55 -8.99
C GLU A 584 -177.17 -46.51 -7.86
N SER A 585 -176.76 -45.25 -8.08
CA SER A 585 -176.91 -44.18 -7.07
C SER A 585 -177.11 -42.78 -7.64
N GLU A 586 -178.03 -42.63 -8.60
CA GLU A 586 -178.89 -41.44 -8.55
C GLU A 586 -179.77 -41.57 -7.28
N VAL A 587 -179.75 -40.59 -6.35
CA VAL A 587 -180.92 -40.20 -5.51
C VAL A 587 -180.61 -39.04 -4.56
N GLU A 588 -179.50 -39.07 -3.82
CA GLU A 588 -179.12 -38.05 -2.82
C GLU A 588 -177.86 -37.31 -3.30
N GLU A 589 -177.88 -36.04 -3.68
CA GLU A 589 -178.49 -34.85 -3.05
C GLU A 589 -177.94 -34.58 -1.65
N LYS A 590 -177.56 -33.32 -1.39
CA LYS A 590 -177.38 -32.76 -0.04
C LYS A 590 -176.37 -33.48 0.88
N ASN A 591 -175.08 -33.15 0.73
CA ASN A 591 -174.42 -32.24 1.69
C ASN A 591 -173.00 -31.82 1.24
N ALA A 592 -172.55 -30.68 1.80
CA ALA A 592 -171.17 -30.21 2.01
C ALA A 592 -170.05 -30.76 1.08
N LEU A 593 -169.29 -29.96 0.31
CA LEU A 593 -168.83 -28.59 0.55
C LEU A 593 -168.28 -28.34 1.98
N GLN A 594 -167.48 -29.28 2.48
CA GLN A 594 -166.67 -29.15 3.69
C GLN A 594 -165.44 -30.04 3.55
N ALA A 595 -164.20 -29.54 3.42
CA ALA A 595 -163.72 -28.17 3.15
C ALA A 595 -162.46 -28.33 2.26
N LYS A 596 -162.07 -27.48 1.31
CA LYS A 596 -162.28 -26.04 1.07
C LYS A 596 -161.79 -25.11 2.19
N VAL A 597 -160.48 -25.07 2.37
CA VAL A 597 -159.61 -23.88 2.55
C VAL A 597 -158.17 -24.43 2.55
N SER A 598 -157.20 -24.05 1.70
CA SER A 598 -156.96 -22.85 0.87
C SER A 598 -156.47 -21.60 1.60
N GLY A 599 -155.25 -21.70 2.15
CA GLY A 599 -154.30 -20.61 2.41
C GLY A 599 -152.90 -21.21 2.21
N LEU A 600 -152.03 -20.71 1.32
CA LEU A 600 -151.48 -19.36 1.15
C LEU A 600 -150.46 -18.99 2.24
N GLU A 601 -149.39 -18.34 1.76
CA GLU A 601 -148.42 -17.50 2.49
C GLU A 601 -147.46 -18.16 3.49
N SER A 602 -146.17 -17.77 3.37
CA SER A 602 -145.18 -17.61 4.45
C SER A 602 -144.63 -18.88 5.17
N GLU A 603 -143.32 -19.05 5.44
CA GLU A 603 -142.06 -18.56 4.85
C GLU A 603 -140.85 -19.35 5.47
N VAL A 604 -139.67 -19.25 4.83
CA VAL A 604 -138.29 -19.09 5.39
C VAL A 604 -138.03 -19.57 6.85
N GLU A 605 -137.04 -20.41 7.19
CA GLU A 605 -135.67 -20.70 6.68
C GLU A 605 -135.50 -22.19 6.25
N GLU A 606 -134.41 -22.69 5.63
CA GLU A 606 -133.01 -22.22 5.51
C GLU A 606 -132.48 -22.59 4.09
N LYS A 607 -132.27 -21.63 3.16
CA LYS A 607 -130.99 -20.92 2.83
C LYS A 607 -130.02 -21.78 1.98
N LYS A 608 -129.79 -21.49 0.69
CA LYS A 608 -128.87 -20.47 0.08
C LYS A 608 -127.40 -20.62 0.55
N ALA A 609 -126.36 -20.49 -0.28
CA ALA A 609 -126.18 -20.08 -1.69
C ALA A 609 -125.17 -21.06 -2.37
N LEU A 610 -125.12 -21.27 -3.70
CA LEU A 610 -124.64 -20.37 -4.78
C LEU A 610 -123.23 -19.76 -4.56
N GLU A 611 -122.45 -19.77 -5.66
CA GLU A 611 -121.19 -19.03 -5.90
C GLU A 611 -119.90 -19.45 -5.17
N ALA A 612 -119.21 -20.46 -5.74
CA ALA A 612 -117.75 -20.46 -5.89
C ALA A 612 -117.40 -21.09 -7.25
N LYS A 613 -116.91 -20.26 -8.19
CA LYS A 613 -116.52 -20.66 -9.56
C LYS A 613 -114.99 -20.53 -9.64
N ILE A 614 -114.32 -21.45 -10.35
CA ILE A 614 -112.84 -21.53 -10.49
C ILE A 614 -112.15 -22.08 -9.22
N ALA A 615 -111.99 -23.41 -9.13
CA ALA A 615 -111.21 -24.07 -8.07
C ALA A 615 -110.70 -25.50 -8.36
N GLU A 616 -110.92 -26.08 -9.56
CA GLU A 616 -110.56 -27.49 -9.84
C GLU A 616 -110.01 -27.70 -11.26
N LEU A 617 -109.04 -26.86 -11.64
CA LEU A 617 -108.07 -27.16 -12.70
C LEU A 617 -106.63 -27.24 -12.14
N GLU A 618 -106.51 -27.43 -10.82
CA GLU A 618 -105.25 -27.51 -10.10
C GLU A 618 -105.20 -28.83 -9.32
N SER A 619 -104.48 -29.81 -9.86
CA SER A 619 -103.95 -30.89 -9.04
C SER A 619 -102.51 -31.20 -9.46
N LYS A 620 -101.57 -30.98 -8.54
CA LYS A 620 -100.14 -31.35 -8.62
C LYS A 620 -99.28 -30.53 -9.58
N GLY A 621 -99.32 -29.21 -9.37
CA GLY A 621 -98.22 -28.29 -9.72
C GLY A 621 -97.12 -28.29 -8.64
N ASP A 622 -96.58 -29.44 -8.25
CA ASP A 622 -95.53 -29.57 -7.21
C ASP A 622 -94.10 -29.27 -7.74
N ALA A 623 -93.98 -28.41 -8.75
CA ALA A 623 -92.72 -27.99 -9.37
C ALA A 623 -92.40 -26.49 -9.18
N ALA A 624 -93.29 -25.74 -8.53
CA ALA A 624 -93.14 -24.29 -8.33
C ALA A 624 -92.36 -23.95 -7.04
N SER A 625 -92.55 -24.70 -5.96
CA SER A 625 -91.92 -24.46 -4.66
C SER A 625 -90.40 -24.70 -4.67
N GLU A 626 -89.92 -25.68 -5.45
CA GLU A 626 -88.48 -25.98 -5.55
C GLU A 626 -87.73 -24.96 -6.42
N LEU A 627 -88.41 -24.35 -7.41
CA LEU A 627 -87.84 -23.28 -8.23
C LEU A 627 -87.79 -21.93 -7.50
N GLU A 628 -88.82 -21.56 -6.72
CA GLU A 628 -88.78 -20.30 -5.96
C GLU A 628 -87.74 -20.34 -4.83
N ALA A 629 -87.53 -21.50 -4.20
CA ALA A 629 -86.45 -21.71 -3.24
C ALA A 629 -85.07 -21.52 -3.89
N LYS A 630 -84.84 -22.17 -5.05
CA LYS A 630 -83.58 -22.06 -5.80
C LYS A 630 -83.35 -20.68 -6.40
N LEU A 631 -84.41 -19.92 -6.71
CA LEU A 631 -84.30 -18.52 -7.14
C LEU A 631 -83.77 -17.65 -6.00
N LYS A 632 -84.35 -17.75 -4.79
CA LYS A 632 -83.89 -17.00 -3.61
C LYS A 632 -82.49 -17.39 -3.15
N GLU A 633 -82.12 -18.66 -3.28
CA GLU A 633 -80.74 -19.13 -3.00
C GLU A 633 -79.73 -18.58 -4.04
N ALA A 634 -80.12 -18.54 -5.32
CA ALA A 634 -79.32 -17.92 -6.38
C ALA A 634 -79.19 -16.39 -6.22
N GLU A 635 -80.27 -15.68 -5.89
CA GLU A 635 -80.27 -14.24 -5.62
C GLU A 635 -79.38 -13.90 -4.41
N ALA A 636 -79.49 -14.65 -3.30
CA ALA A 636 -78.61 -14.49 -2.15
C ALA A 636 -77.12 -14.76 -2.50
N SER A 637 -76.84 -15.75 -3.34
CA SER A 637 -75.46 -16.02 -3.81
C SER A 637 -74.90 -14.90 -4.70
N LEU A 638 -75.75 -14.25 -5.50
CA LEU A 638 -75.38 -13.11 -6.33
C LEU A 638 -75.18 -11.83 -5.50
N GLU A 639 -76.01 -11.60 -4.49
CA GLU A 639 -75.87 -10.45 -3.58
C GLU A 639 -74.62 -10.59 -2.69
N GLN A 640 -74.32 -11.80 -2.19
CA GLN A 640 -73.05 -12.07 -1.50
C GLN A 640 -71.84 -11.89 -2.45
N ALA A 641 -71.88 -12.44 -3.67
CA ALA A 641 -70.81 -12.27 -4.64
C ALA A 641 -70.60 -10.81 -5.07
N ALA A 642 -71.67 -10.00 -5.09
CA ALA A 642 -71.58 -8.56 -5.32
C ALA A 642 -70.91 -7.85 -4.14
N ALA A 643 -71.31 -8.15 -2.90
CA ALA A 643 -70.74 -7.57 -1.69
C ALA A 643 -69.25 -7.92 -1.49
N GLU A 644 -68.86 -9.18 -1.75
CA GLU A 644 -67.46 -9.61 -1.70
C GLU A 644 -66.62 -8.94 -2.80
N LYS A 645 -67.17 -8.78 -4.01
CA LYS A 645 -66.50 -8.08 -5.11
C LYS A 645 -66.35 -6.58 -4.87
N GLU A 646 -67.34 -5.92 -4.26
CA GLU A 646 -67.22 -4.51 -3.88
C GLU A 646 -66.26 -4.33 -2.70
N SER A 647 -66.28 -5.23 -1.70
CA SER A 647 -65.27 -5.24 -0.63
C SER A 647 -63.86 -5.42 -1.18
N ALA A 648 -63.67 -6.27 -2.19
CA ALA A 648 -62.37 -6.46 -2.85
C ALA A 648 -61.95 -5.21 -3.65
N LEU A 649 -62.87 -4.53 -4.33
CA LEU A 649 -62.61 -3.27 -5.04
C LEU A 649 -62.28 -2.11 -4.09
N GLN A 650 -62.99 -1.97 -2.97
CA GLN A 650 -62.71 -0.95 -1.96
C GLN A 650 -61.37 -1.20 -1.26
N LYS A 651 -61.04 -2.47 -0.97
CA LYS A 651 -59.72 -2.86 -0.44
C LYS A 651 -58.60 -2.55 -1.44
N ALA A 652 -58.73 -2.98 -2.70
CA ALA A 652 -57.75 -2.71 -3.73
C ALA A 652 -57.56 -1.20 -3.98
N ALA A 653 -58.64 -0.41 -3.92
CA ALA A 653 -58.57 1.05 -4.03
C ALA A 653 -57.86 1.71 -2.83
N ALA A 654 -57.94 1.14 -1.63
CA ALA A 654 -57.19 1.61 -0.46
C ALA A 654 -55.70 1.26 -0.59
N GLU A 655 -55.37 0.00 -0.88
CA GLU A 655 -53.99 -0.48 -1.06
C GLU A 655 -53.28 0.26 -2.20
N HIS A 656 -53.97 0.50 -3.33
CA HIS A 656 -53.42 1.24 -4.46
C HIS A 656 -53.27 2.76 -4.18
N LYS A 657 -54.04 3.31 -3.24
CA LYS A 657 -53.89 4.70 -2.78
C LYS A 657 -52.73 4.88 -1.80
N GLU A 658 -52.53 3.90 -0.92
CA GLU A 658 -51.40 3.87 0.02
C GLU A 658 -50.08 3.67 -0.73
N ALA A 659 -50.03 2.74 -1.69
CA ALA A 659 -48.91 2.55 -2.60
C ALA A 659 -48.59 3.80 -3.44
N LEU A 660 -49.60 4.56 -3.88
CA LEU A 660 -49.39 5.79 -4.65
C LEU A 660 -48.86 6.93 -3.78
N ALA A 661 -49.35 7.06 -2.54
CA ALA A 661 -48.79 8.02 -1.58
C ALA A 661 -47.35 7.68 -1.18
N GLN A 662 -47.01 6.39 -1.04
CA GLN A 662 -45.65 5.95 -0.79
C GLN A 662 -44.74 6.24 -2.00
N ALA A 663 -45.18 5.93 -3.22
CA ALA A 663 -44.44 6.24 -4.45
C ALA A 663 -44.23 7.76 -4.66
N GLU A 664 -45.19 8.61 -4.28
CA GLU A 664 -45.02 10.06 -4.29
C GLU A 664 -44.02 10.55 -3.23
N SER A 665 -43.99 9.92 -2.04
CA SER A 665 -42.99 10.19 -1.00
C SER A 665 -41.57 9.79 -1.43
N GLU A 666 -41.41 8.58 -1.96
CA GLU A 666 -40.13 8.07 -2.46
C GLU A 666 -39.63 8.89 -3.65
N LYS A 667 -40.53 9.34 -4.53
CA LYS A 667 -40.21 10.26 -5.64
C LYS A 667 -39.80 11.65 -5.14
N ALA A 668 -40.41 12.17 -4.07
CA ALA A 668 -40.01 13.42 -3.45
C ALA A 668 -38.61 13.31 -2.79
N GLU A 669 -38.32 12.20 -2.12
CA GLU A 669 -37.00 11.95 -1.54
C GLU A 669 -35.92 11.75 -2.62
N ALA A 670 -36.24 11.04 -3.72
CA ALA A 670 -35.37 10.90 -4.87
C ALA A 670 -35.07 12.25 -5.55
N ALA A 671 -36.09 13.13 -5.70
CA ALA A 671 -35.89 14.47 -6.24
C ALA A 671 -35.03 15.35 -5.33
N ALA A 672 -35.20 15.26 -3.99
CA ALA A 672 -34.35 15.96 -3.03
C ALA A 672 -32.89 15.46 -3.07
N LYS A 673 -32.68 14.15 -3.18
CA LYS A 673 -31.35 13.53 -3.36
C LYS A 673 -30.70 13.92 -4.69
N ALA A 674 -31.48 14.01 -5.78
CA ALA A 674 -30.99 14.48 -7.07
C ALA A 674 -30.53 15.94 -7.01
N GLN A 675 -31.31 16.85 -6.40
CA GLN A 675 -30.89 18.24 -6.21
C GLN A 675 -29.69 18.39 -5.28
N ALA A 676 -29.57 17.55 -4.25
CA ALA A 676 -28.38 17.52 -3.39
C ALA A 676 -27.12 17.11 -4.19
N ALA A 677 -27.21 16.02 -4.96
CA ALA A 677 -26.12 15.55 -5.80
C ALA A 677 -25.75 16.52 -6.94
N GLU A 678 -26.73 17.20 -7.54
CA GLU A 678 -26.51 18.22 -8.58
C GLU A 678 -25.80 19.47 -8.00
N LYS A 679 -26.17 19.89 -6.78
CA LYS A 679 -25.46 20.94 -6.03
C LYS A 679 -24.03 20.52 -5.65
N GLU A 680 -23.86 19.30 -5.15
CA GLU A 680 -22.54 18.78 -4.76
C GLU A 680 -21.62 18.60 -5.98
N ALA A 681 -22.16 18.18 -7.14
CA ALA A 681 -21.43 18.14 -8.40
C ALA A 681 -21.05 19.54 -8.91
N ALA A 682 -21.90 20.56 -8.71
CA ALA A 682 -21.56 21.95 -9.03
C ALA A 682 -20.44 22.49 -8.14
N GLU A 683 -20.49 22.24 -6.82
CA GLU A 683 -19.46 22.63 -5.86
C GLU A 683 -18.13 21.90 -6.11
N GLN A 684 -18.16 20.61 -6.47
CA GLN A 684 -16.97 19.87 -6.89
C GLN A 684 -16.41 20.38 -8.23
N LYS A 685 -17.25 20.79 -9.19
CA LYS A 685 -16.80 21.38 -10.45
C LYS A 685 -16.11 22.74 -10.24
N GLU A 686 -16.66 23.61 -9.39
CA GLU A 686 -16.03 24.89 -9.04
C GLU A 686 -14.70 24.66 -8.30
N ALA A 687 -14.63 23.67 -7.41
CA ALA A 687 -13.39 23.27 -6.75
C ALA A 687 -12.32 22.73 -7.74
N VAL A 688 -12.72 21.96 -8.76
CA VAL A 688 -11.82 21.48 -9.82
C VAL A 688 -11.34 22.63 -10.70
N GLU A 689 -12.21 23.51 -11.17
CA GLU A 689 -11.81 24.68 -11.97
C GLU A 689 -10.85 25.61 -11.19
N LYS A 690 -11.06 25.77 -9.88
CA LYS A 690 -10.15 26.50 -8.98
C LYS A 690 -8.80 25.80 -8.82
N LEU A 691 -8.79 24.48 -8.63
CA LEU A 691 -7.54 23.69 -8.54
C LEU A 691 -6.76 23.67 -9.87
N GLU A 692 -7.44 23.66 -11.03
CA GLU A 692 -6.77 23.78 -12.33
C GLU A 692 -6.18 25.18 -12.54
N ALA A 693 -6.87 26.24 -12.10
CA ALA A 693 -6.33 27.61 -12.12
C ALA A 693 -5.08 27.75 -11.22
N GLU A 694 -5.14 27.29 -9.97
CA GLU A 694 -4.01 27.32 -9.02
C GLU A 694 -2.83 26.46 -9.52
N LYS A 695 -3.10 25.28 -10.10
CA LYS A 695 -2.10 24.42 -10.72
C LYS A 695 -1.46 25.06 -11.94
N LYS A 696 -2.22 25.79 -12.76
CA LYS A 696 -1.70 26.55 -13.90
C LYS A 696 -0.79 27.69 -13.44
N GLU A 697 -1.22 28.48 -12.45
CA GLU A 697 -0.39 29.56 -11.87
C GLU A 697 0.91 29.00 -11.26
N ALA A 698 0.83 27.88 -10.53
CA ALA A 698 2.00 27.19 -9.99
C ALA A 698 2.97 26.69 -11.08
N VAL A 699 2.45 26.18 -12.20
CA VAL A 699 3.26 25.76 -13.36
C VAL A 699 3.91 26.96 -14.07
N GLU A 700 3.18 28.05 -14.31
CA GLU A 700 3.72 29.26 -14.92
C GLU A 700 4.80 29.91 -14.02
N LYS A 701 4.57 29.94 -12.70
CA LYS A 701 5.57 30.39 -11.71
C LYS A 701 6.81 29.50 -11.69
N ALA A 702 6.66 28.18 -11.62
CA ALA A 702 7.79 27.25 -11.66
C ALA A 702 8.58 27.35 -12.98
N TYR A 703 7.91 27.63 -14.11
CA TYR A 703 8.57 27.86 -15.39
C TYR A 703 9.33 29.19 -15.41
N ALA A 704 8.79 30.25 -14.79
CA ALA A 704 9.46 31.54 -14.63
C ALA A 704 10.71 31.45 -13.72
N GLU A 705 10.59 30.79 -12.57
CA GLU A 705 11.72 30.57 -11.64
C GLU A 705 12.81 29.72 -12.29
N LYS A 706 12.45 28.62 -12.98
CA LYS A 706 13.40 27.78 -13.71
C LYS A 706 14.09 28.53 -14.86
N LYS A 707 13.38 29.44 -15.55
CA LYS A 707 13.94 30.33 -16.58
C LYS A 707 14.94 31.34 -15.99
N ASP A 708 14.67 31.90 -14.82
CA ASP A 708 15.59 32.83 -14.14
C ASP A 708 16.85 32.12 -13.61
N VAL A 709 16.72 30.90 -13.08
CA VAL A 709 17.87 30.04 -12.73
C VAL A 709 18.74 29.73 -13.95
N VAL A 710 18.14 29.39 -15.10
CA VAL A 710 18.88 29.16 -16.35
C VAL A 710 19.56 30.44 -16.86
N MET A 711 18.89 31.60 -16.81
CA MET A 711 19.49 32.90 -17.14
C MET A 711 20.72 33.19 -16.27
N LYS A 712 20.64 32.96 -14.96
CA LYS A 712 21.75 33.14 -14.01
C LYS A 712 22.90 32.16 -14.28
N ALA A 713 22.61 30.91 -14.60
CA ALA A 713 23.62 29.92 -14.98
C ALA A 713 24.37 30.31 -16.27
N VAL A 714 23.65 30.77 -17.30
CA VAL A 714 24.24 31.27 -18.56
C VAL A 714 25.07 32.53 -18.33
N ALA A 715 24.61 33.46 -17.49
CA ALA A 715 25.38 34.64 -17.11
C ALA A 715 26.67 34.27 -16.35
N SER A 716 26.61 33.29 -15.45
CA SER A 716 27.77 32.79 -14.71
C SER A 716 28.78 32.08 -15.62
N GLN A 717 28.33 31.30 -16.61
CA GLN A 717 29.22 30.70 -17.61
C GLN A 717 29.87 31.76 -18.50
N LYS A 718 29.13 32.81 -18.89
CA LYS A 718 29.69 33.93 -19.66
C LYS A 718 30.77 34.68 -18.88
N ALA A 719 30.52 34.98 -17.60
CA ALA A 719 31.51 35.61 -16.72
C ALA A 719 32.76 34.72 -16.53
N ALA A 720 32.60 33.40 -16.40
CA ALA A 720 33.72 32.47 -16.33
C ALA A 720 34.54 32.42 -17.64
N ALA A 721 33.88 32.47 -18.81
CA ALA A 721 34.56 32.52 -20.10
C ALA A 721 35.32 33.85 -20.32
N GLU A 722 34.73 34.98 -19.93
CA GLU A 722 35.38 36.30 -19.96
C GLU A 722 36.59 36.35 -19.01
N SER A 723 36.47 35.76 -17.81
CA SER A 723 37.59 35.64 -16.85
C SER A 723 38.71 34.73 -17.37
N LYS A 724 38.38 33.61 -18.05
CA LYS A 724 39.37 32.73 -18.69
C LYS A 724 40.13 33.45 -19.81
N SER A 725 39.43 34.20 -20.65
CA SER A 725 40.05 35.00 -21.73
C SER A 725 40.96 36.10 -21.17
N ALA A 726 40.58 36.74 -20.06
CA ALA A 726 41.43 37.72 -19.37
C ALA A 726 42.72 37.08 -18.80
N LEU A 727 42.63 35.85 -18.28
CA LEU A 727 43.78 35.11 -17.74
C LEU A 727 44.74 34.66 -18.85
N GLU A 728 44.23 34.10 -19.96
CA GLU A 728 45.04 33.75 -21.14
C GLU A 728 45.77 34.98 -21.72
N LYS A 729 45.12 36.16 -21.72
CA LYS A 729 45.74 37.42 -22.13
C LYS A 729 46.85 37.86 -21.16
N ALA A 730 46.63 37.74 -19.85
CA ALA A 730 47.64 38.06 -18.84
C ALA A 730 48.87 37.13 -18.90
N GLU A 731 48.68 35.85 -19.24
CA GLU A 731 49.79 34.91 -19.47
C GLU A 731 50.56 35.23 -20.76
N ALA A 732 49.88 35.65 -21.83
CA ALA A 732 50.55 36.14 -23.04
C ALA A 732 51.38 37.41 -22.78
N GLU A 733 50.83 38.40 -22.06
CA GLU A 733 51.55 39.62 -21.68
C GLU A 733 52.75 39.33 -20.75
N LYS A 734 52.61 38.37 -19.83
CA LYS A 734 53.71 37.87 -18.99
C LYS A 734 54.80 37.21 -19.83
N LYS A 735 54.44 36.44 -20.87
CA LYS A 735 55.40 35.79 -21.79
C LYS A 735 56.17 36.82 -22.62
N GLU A 736 55.49 37.81 -23.18
CA GLU A 736 56.13 38.92 -23.91
C GLU A 736 57.06 39.73 -22.97
N ALA A 737 56.66 39.98 -21.73
CA ALA A 737 57.50 40.64 -20.75
C ALA A 737 58.77 39.85 -20.40
N LEU A 738 58.69 38.51 -20.31
CA LEU A 738 59.85 37.64 -20.07
C LEU A 738 60.81 37.63 -21.27
N GLU A 739 60.31 37.48 -22.49
CA GLU A 739 61.12 37.55 -23.72
C GLU A 739 61.82 38.92 -23.85
N LYS A 740 61.17 40.00 -23.40
CA LYS A 740 61.73 41.35 -23.37
C LYS A 740 62.80 41.52 -22.29
N ILE A 741 62.65 40.89 -21.13
CA ILE A 741 63.69 40.82 -20.09
C ILE A 741 64.90 40.01 -20.57
N GLU A 742 64.68 38.92 -21.28
CA GLU A 742 65.75 38.10 -21.88
C GLU A 742 66.50 38.88 -22.98
N SER A 743 65.78 39.59 -23.84
CA SER A 743 66.36 40.51 -24.82
C SER A 743 67.22 41.60 -24.16
N LEU A 744 66.71 42.28 -23.13
CA LEU A 744 67.46 43.29 -22.37
C LEU A 744 68.69 42.72 -21.65
N ASN A 745 68.62 41.48 -21.14
CA ASN A 745 69.79 40.80 -20.57
C ASN A 745 70.87 40.50 -21.63
N ASN A 746 70.47 40.14 -22.85
CA ASN A 746 71.38 39.94 -23.96
C ASN A 746 72.02 41.26 -24.45
N GLU A 747 71.27 42.37 -24.51
CA GLU A 747 71.84 43.70 -24.76
C GLU A 747 72.81 44.14 -23.67
N LEU A 748 72.47 43.91 -22.39
CA LEU A 748 73.32 44.24 -21.24
C LEU A 748 74.60 43.37 -21.21
N LYS A 749 74.53 42.13 -21.70
CA LYS A 749 75.68 41.26 -21.94
C LYS A 749 76.57 41.80 -23.06
N ALA A 750 76.01 42.20 -24.20
CA ALA A 750 76.75 42.83 -25.30
C ALA A 750 77.41 44.16 -24.86
N LEU A 751 76.73 44.98 -24.05
CA LEU A 751 77.31 46.21 -23.47
C LEU A 751 78.48 45.92 -22.52
N LYS A 752 78.44 44.81 -21.77
CA LYS A 752 79.59 44.35 -20.96
C LYS A 752 80.76 43.89 -21.84
N GLU A 753 80.51 43.20 -22.96
CA GLU A 753 81.55 42.81 -23.92
C GLU A 753 82.17 44.03 -24.61
N ILE A 754 81.38 45.01 -25.06
CA ILE A 754 81.87 46.29 -25.59
C ILE A 754 82.74 47.02 -24.54
N LYS A 755 82.31 47.04 -23.27
CA LYS A 755 83.09 47.62 -22.16
C LYS A 755 84.40 46.87 -21.88
N SER A 756 84.49 45.58 -22.20
CA SER A 756 85.74 44.79 -22.10
C SER A 756 86.73 45.06 -23.25
N GLN A 757 86.24 45.53 -24.40
CA GLN A 757 87.08 45.88 -25.56
C GLN A 757 87.55 47.35 -25.54
N ALA A 758 86.89 48.21 -24.76
CA ALA A 758 87.25 49.62 -24.57
C ALA A 758 88.42 49.82 -23.59
N ALA A 759 89.59 49.29 -23.91
CA ALA A 759 90.80 49.46 -23.10
C ALA A 759 91.38 50.89 -23.19
N PRO A 760 91.55 51.62 -22.07
CA PRO A 760 92.34 52.86 -22.04
C PRO A 760 93.83 52.55 -22.23
N ALA A 761 94.54 53.45 -22.92
CA ALA A 761 95.89 53.21 -23.41
C ALA A 761 96.97 52.99 -22.34
N THR A 762 98.02 52.28 -22.75
CA THR A 762 99.37 52.31 -22.18
C THR A 762 99.85 53.74 -21.91
N VAL A 763 100.37 54.00 -20.70
CA VAL A 763 101.26 55.13 -20.42
C VAL A 763 102.40 54.67 -19.50
N GLU A 764 103.48 54.21 -20.11
CA GLU A 764 104.84 54.46 -19.60
C GLU A 764 105.29 55.80 -20.24
N ALA A 765 105.74 56.81 -19.49
CA ALA A 765 107.13 57.03 -19.09
C ALA A 765 108.12 57.05 -20.29
N THR A 766 108.99 58.05 -20.48
CA THR A 766 109.32 59.26 -19.69
C THR A 766 110.14 60.23 -20.55
N ALA A 767 110.17 61.51 -20.14
CA ALA A 767 110.96 62.63 -20.71
C ALA A 767 110.54 63.16 -22.10
#